data_AF-A0A2K6F081-F1
#
_entry.id   AF-A0A2K6F081-F1
#
_cell.length_a   1.000
_cell.length_b   1.000
_cell.length_c   1.000
_cell.angle_alpha   90.00
_cell.angle_beta   90.00
_cell.angle_gamma   90.00
#
_symmetry.space_group_name_H-M   'P 1'
#
loop_
_entity.id
_entity.type
_entity.pdbx_description
1 polymer ?
#
loop_
_entity_poly.entity_id
_entity_poly.type
_entity_poly.pdbx_seq_one_letter_code
_entity_poly.pdbx_strand_id
1 'polypeptide(L)'
;MLGRCHPLLALVGLLRLGSVLAEECTKYKVSTCRDCVESGPGCAWCQKLNFTGPGDPDSIRCDTRGCAADDIMDPQSLAEALEDRDGRRKQLSPQQVTLYLRPGFGSFVDKTVLPFKLRNPCPNKQKECQAPFAFRHVLKLTSNADQFQREVGKQLISGNLDAPEGGLDAMMQVAACPEEIGWRNVTRLLVFATDDDDGFHFAGDGKLGAILTPNDGRCHLEDNMYKSSNEFDYPSVGQLAHKLAESNIQPIFAVTKKMVNTYEKLTEIIPKSAVGELSDDSGNVVQLIKNAYNKLSSRVFLEHSTLPDTLKVTYDSFCSNGVTITGQPRGDCDGVQINVPITFQVKVTATECVQEQSFVIRPLGFTDTVTVRVLPQCECQCRDQSQQHSLCQGKGSLECGVCRCNAGYIGKNCECQTQGRSSQELEGSCRKDNSSLVCSGLGDCICGQCVCHTSDVPNKQIYGRYCECDNVNCERYDSQVCGGPKRGLCFCGKCRCLEGYDGSSCQCQSTTEGCLNQRKVECSGRGRCRCNQCECLEHYQPPLCLECPTCPSPCSNHSSCAECLRFDKGPFEKNCSAKCGNLRLLEVPAQNGRTCKERDSEGCWMTYTLWQQDGWERYDIYVDESRECVKGPDIAAIVGGTVAGIVLIGVLLLVIWKALTHLSDLREYKRFEKEKLKSQWNNDNPLFKSATTTVMNPKFAES
;
A
#
# COMPACT_ATOMS: atom_id res chain seq x y z
N MET A 1 74.70 3.07 8.56
CA MET A 1 74.04 2.30 7.48
C MET A 1 72.56 2.63 7.49
N LEU A 2 72.04 2.88 6.30
CA LEU A 2 70.72 3.45 6.00
C LEU A 2 69.55 2.60 6.49
N GLY A 3 68.41 3.25 6.80
CA GLY A 3 67.12 2.56 6.69
C GLY A 3 65.89 3.20 7.34
N ARG A 4 65.22 4.08 6.55
CA ARG A 4 63.75 4.25 6.45
C ARG A 4 63.03 4.97 7.59
N CYS A 5 62.58 6.21 7.39
CA CYS A 5 61.45 6.71 6.57
C CYS A 5 60.22 6.98 7.45
N HIS A 6 60.04 8.25 7.81
CA HIS A 6 58.72 8.82 8.14
C HIS A 6 57.87 8.91 6.88
N PRO A 7 56.61 8.46 6.86
CA PRO A 7 55.65 8.94 5.90
C PRO A 7 54.99 10.21 6.46
N LEU A 8 55.21 11.32 5.76
CA LEU A 8 54.30 12.46 5.73
C LEU A 8 52.93 11.96 5.25
N LEU A 9 51.94 11.95 6.13
CA LEU A 9 50.54 11.89 5.74
C LEU A 9 50.14 13.28 5.25
N ALA A 10 50.31 13.49 3.95
CA ALA A 10 49.72 14.61 3.24
C ALA A 10 48.20 14.50 3.33
N LEU A 11 47.58 15.47 4.00
CA LEU A 11 46.14 15.70 3.94
C LEU A 11 45.80 16.12 2.49
N VAL A 12 45.48 15.14 1.64
CA VAL A 12 44.81 15.40 0.38
C VAL A 12 43.37 15.74 0.75
N GLY A 13 43.11 17.03 0.91
CA GLY A 13 41.76 17.58 0.88
C GLY A 13 41.14 17.28 -0.48
N LEU A 14 40.39 16.18 -0.56
CA LEU A 14 39.41 15.95 -1.61
C LEU A 14 38.30 17.00 -1.44
N LEU A 15 38.56 18.21 -1.91
CA LEU A 15 37.52 19.09 -2.42
C LEU A 15 36.82 18.31 -3.53
N ARG A 16 35.73 17.62 -3.18
CA ARG A 16 34.72 17.27 -4.15
C ARG A 16 34.17 18.59 -4.67
N LEU A 17 34.77 19.08 -5.75
CA LEU A 17 34.06 19.92 -6.71
C LEU A 17 32.88 19.08 -7.17
N GLY A 18 31.75 19.22 -6.48
CA GLY A 18 30.48 18.88 -7.07
C GLY A 18 30.44 19.62 -8.39
N SER A 19 30.35 18.86 -9.48
CA SER A 19 30.01 19.40 -10.78
C SER A 19 28.66 20.10 -10.62
N VAL A 20 28.68 21.40 -10.40
CA VAL A 20 27.53 22.27 -10.58
C VAL A 20 27.22 22.15 -12.08
N LEU A 21 26.22 21.33 -12.41
CA LEU A 21 25.56 21.43 -13.70
C LEU A 21 25.16 22.90 -13.80
N ALA A 22 25.72 23.62 -14.77
CA ALA A 22 25.29 24.98 -15.05
C ALA A 22 23.79 24.90 -15.36
N GLU A 23 22.93 25.37 -14.44
CA GLU A 23 21.50 25.45 -14.69
C GLU A 23 21.29 26.32 -15.93
N GLU A 24 20.55 25.79 -16.91
CA GLU A 24 20.28 26.49 -18.15
C GLU A 24 19.27 27.62 -17.90
N CYS A 25 19.72 28.88 -18.00
CA CYS A 25 18.81 30.03 -17.97
C CYS A 25 18.03 30.13 -19.28
N THR A 26 16.74 29.79 -19.23
CA THR A 26 15.81 29.93 -20.36
C THR A 26 15.14 31.30 -20.30
N LYS A 27 15.59 32.23 -21.15
CA LYS A 27 15.17 33.63 -21.14
C LYS A 27 13.71 33.78 -21.58
N TYR A 28 12.83 34.25 -20.69
CA TYR A 28 11.42 34.50 -21.00
C TYR A 28 11.08 35.98 -20.77
N LYS A 29 10.63 36.71 -21.81
CA LYS A 29 10.14 38.10 -21.75
C LYS A 29 10.95 39.00 -20.79
N VAL A 30 12.27 39.03 -20.97
CA VAL A 30 13.16 39.73 -20.05
C VAL A 30 13.22 41.21 -20.41
N SER A 31 12.57 42.06 -19.61
CA SER A 31 12.67 43.52 -19.72
C SER A 31 13.29 44.17 -18.48
N THR A 32 13.18 43.51 -17.33
CA THR A 32 13.69 43.96 -16.04
C THR A 32 14.54 42.89 -15.36
N CYS A 33 15.27 43.28 -14.32
CA CYS A 33 16.01 42.33 -13.48
C CYS A 33 15.06 41.30 -12.82
N ARG A 34 13.88 41.74 -12.39
CA ARG A 34 12.87 40.85 -11.81
C ARG A 34 12.36 39.81 -12.80
N ASP A 35 12.05 40.21 -14.05
CA ASP A 35 11.64 39.27 -15.09
C ASP A 35 12.73 38.20 -15.36
N CYS A 36 14.00 38.57 -15.23
CA CYS A 36 15.12 37.65 -15.36
C CYS A 36 15.13 36.60 -14.24
N VAL A 37 14.98 37.04 -12.98
CA VAL A 37 14.95 36.14 -11.80
C VAL A 37 13.73 35.21 -11.86
N GLU A 38 12.58 35.73 -12.30
CA GLU A 38 11.35 34.93 -12.50
C GLU A 38 11.46 33.93 -13.67
N SER A 39 12.41 34.12 -14.60
CA SER A 39 12.59 33.18 -15.72
C SER A 39 13.09 31.81 -15.27
N GLY A 40 13.88 31.75 -14.20
CA GLY A 40 14.33 30.49 -13.58
C GLY A 40 15.45 30.66 -12.55
N PRO A 41 15.71 29.62 -11.72
CA PRO A 41 16.67 29.66 -10.62
C PRO A 41 18.14 29.83 -11.07
N GLY A 42 18.48 29.40 -12.29
CA GLY A 42 19.81 29.60 -12.89
C GLY A 42 20.00 30.94 -13.60
N CYS A 43 19.03 31.85 -13.56
CA CYS A 43 19.09 33.14 -14.24
C CYS A 43 19.63 34.24 -13.33
N ALA A 44 20.63 34.97 -13.81
CA ALA A 44 21.23 36.10 -13.12
C ALA A 44 21.28 37.34 -14.04
N TRP A 45 21.26 38.53 -13.45
CA TRP A 45 21.19 39.80 -14.18
C TRP A 45 22.45 40.65 -14.03
N CYS A 46 22.93 41.22 -15.14
CA CYS A 46 24.08 42.13 -15.15
C CYS A 46 23.66 43.61 -15.06
N GLN A 47 23.99 44.28 -13.95
CA GLN A 47 23.68 45.70 -13.74
C GLN A 47 24.69 46.68 -14.38
N LYS A 48 25.78 46.18 -14.97
CA LYS A 48 26.85 47.00 -15.54
C LYS A 48 26.32 47.96 -16.62
N LEU A 49 26.62 49.24 -16.50
CA LEU A 49 26.30 50.24 -17.53
C LEU A 49 27.10 49.97 -18.81
N ASN A 50 26.51 50.23 -19.97
CA ASN A 50 27.10 49.98 -21.29
C ASN A 50 27.54 48.52 -21.54
N PHE A 51 26.88 47.56 -20.90
CA PHE A 51 27.16 46.13 -21.11
C PHE A 51 26.77 45.65 -22.51
N THR A 52 25.65 46.16 -23.05
CA THR A 52 25.15 45.79 -24.37
C THR A 52 25.83 46.61 -25.47
N GLY A 53 26.28 45.98 -26.55
CA GLY A 53 26.82 46.66 -27.72
C GLY A 53 25.76 47.41 -28.54
N PRO A 54 26.19 48.21 -29.55
CA PRO A 54 25.28 48.84 -30.50
C PRO A 54 24.47 47.76 -31.26
N GLY A 55 23.14 47.73 -31.06
CA GLY A 55 22.24 46.74 -31.68
C GLY A 55 21.97 45.46 -30.87
N ASP A 56 22.66 45.24 -29.74
CA ASP A 56 22.36 44.10 -28.86
C ASP A 56 21.14 44.37 -27.97
N PRO A 57 20.25 43.40 -27.70
CA PRO A 57 19.07 43.62 -26.86
C PRO A 57 19.44 43.60 -25.36
N ASP A 58 18.67 44.29 -24.50
CA ASP A 58 18.90 44.26 -23.05
C ASP A 58 18.66 42.87 -22.42
N SER A 59 17.95 41.98 -23.11
CA SER A 59 17.77 40.58 -22.68
C SER A 59 19.09 39.79 -22.57
N ILE A 60 20.19 40.26 -23.19
CA ILE A 60 21.51 39.64 -23.01
C ILE A 60 22.05 39.82 -21.57
N ARG A 61 21.56 40.82 -20.84
CA ARG A 61 21.94 41.07 -19.44
C ARG A 61 21.46 39.96 -18.51
N CYS A 62 20.43 39.21 -18.91
CA CYS A 62 19.98 38.02 -18.21
C CYS A 62 20.76 36.81 -18.71
N ASP A 63 21.97 36.66 -18.20
CA ASP A 63 22.88 35.54 -18.43
C ASP A 63 24.08 35.63 -17.49
N THR A 64 24.76 34.51 -17.23
CA THR A 64 25.93 34.47 -16.32
C THR A 64 27.26 34.80 -17.00
N ARG A 65 27.26 35.09 -18.32
CA ARG A 65 28.50 35.22 -19.13
C ARG A 65 28.91 36.68 -19.35
N GLY A 66 30.17 37.00 -19.01
CA GLY A 66 30.84 38.25 -19.42
C GLY A 66 30.61 39.49 -18.55
N CYS A 67 29.78 39.39 -17.51
CA CYS A 67 29.60 40.44 -16.50
C CYS A 67 30.65 40.32 -15.39
N ALA A 68 31.02 41.44 -14.75
CA ALA A 68 31.89 41.42 -13.59
C ALA A 68 31.14 40.83 -12.37
N ALA A 69 31.84 40.10 -11.49
CA ALA A 69 31.21 39.37 -10.39
C ALA A 69 30.43 40.27 -9.41
N ASP A 70 30.88 41.51 -9.24
CA ASP A 70 30.27 42.57 -8.43
C ASP A 70 29.05 43.24 -9.08
N ASP A 71 28.87 43.08 -10.39
CA ASP A 71 27.74 43.60 -11.16
C ASP A 71 26.67 42.53 -11.44
N ILE A 72 26.85 41.30 -10.97
CA ILE A 72 25.89 40.21 -11.12
C ILE A 72 24.90 40.22 -9.95
N MET A 73 23.62 40.37 -10.27
CA MET A 73 22.49 40.23 -9.35
C MET A 73 21.94 38.82 -9.46
N ASP A 74 22.08 38.06 -8.38
CA ASP A 74 21.66 36.66 -8.26
C ASP A 74 21.08 36.41 -6.85
N PRO A 75 19.78 36.69 -6.63
CA PRO A 75 19.14 36.48 -5.34
C PRO A 75 19.00 34.99 -5.04
N GLN A 76 19.86 34.49 -4.15
CA GLN A 76 19.85 33.09 -3.72
C GLN A 76 18.86 32.84 -2.58
N SER A 77 18.21 31.68 -2.59
CA SER A 77 17.31 31.25 -1.51
C SER A 77 18.08 31.02 -0.20
N LEU A 78 17.62 31.59 0.90
CA LEU A 78 18.23 31.47 2.23
C LEU A 78 17.24 30.91 3.25
N ALA A 79 17.72 30.05 4.15
CA ALA A 79 16.98 29.60 5.32
C ALA A 79 17.67 30.11 6.59
N GLU A 80 16.98 30.97 7.34
CA GLU A 80 17.45 31.48 8.63
C GLU A 80 16.79 30.71 9.78
N ALA A 81 17.60 30.09 10.63
CA ALA A 81 17.13 29.45 11.85
C ALA A 81 17.13 30.47 13.00
N LEU A 82 15.95 30.91 13.43
CA LEU A 82 15.80 31.71 14.65
C LEU A 82 15.71 30.76 15.85
N GLU A 83 16.81 30.62 16.60
CA GLU A 83 16.80 29.91 17.88
C GLU A 83 16.10 30.75 18.96
N ASP A 84 15.10 30.16 19.63
CA ASP A 84 14.44 30.82 20.75
C ASP A 84 15.40 30.90 21.95
N ARG A 85 15.66 32.13 22.41
CA ARG A 85 16.58 32.44 23.52
C ARG A 85 16.01 32.10 24.90
N ASP A 86 14.72 31.77 24.98
CA ASP A 86 14.12 31.28 26.22
C ASP A 86 14.16 29.74 26.20
N GLY A 87 14.90 29.13 27.14
CA GLY A 87 15.18 27.68 27.22
C GLY A 87 13.97 26.78 27.49
N ARG A 88 12.77 27.19 27.06
CA ARG A 88 11.48 26.50 27.23
C ARG A 88 11.02 25.68 26.03
N ARG A 89 11.75 25.71 24.91
CA ARG A 89 11.59 24.73 23.81
C ARG A 89 12.93 24.10 23.42
N LYS A 90 13.37 23.11 24.20
CA LYS A 90 14.40 22.15 23.78
C LYS A 90 13.82 21.31 22.64
N GLN A 91 14.35 21.45 21.44
CA GLN A 91 13.77 20.96 20.17
C GLN A 91 13.59 19.43 19.98
N LEU A 92 13.71 18.59 21.02
CA LEU A 92 13.02 17.29 21.26
C LEU A 92 13.65 16.57 22.48
N SER A 93 12.84 16.23 23.49
CA SER A 93 13.19 15.50 24.73
C SER A 93 11.94 14.80 25.29
N PRO A 94 11.99 13.73 26.12
CA PRO A 94 12.88 13.58 27.28
C PRO A 94 13.94 12.47 27.16
N GLN A 95 14.96 12.55 28.04
CA GLN A 95 16.10 11.63 28.14
C GLN A 95 15.81 10.30 28.88
N GLN A 96 14.66 10.21 29.55
CA GLN A 96 14.14 9.03 30.23
C GLN A 96 12.61 9.19 30.31
N VAL A 97 11.83 8.21 29.81
CA VAL A 97 10.36 8.27 29.85
C VAL A 97 9.87 7.34 30.96
N THR A 98 9.38 7.91 32.06
CA THR A 98 8.54 7.19 33.03
C THR A 98 7.09 7.46 32.67
N LEU A 99 6.42 6.47 32.07
CA LEU A 99 5.03 6.60 31.65
C LEU A 99 4.10 6.51 32.86
N TYR A 100 3.48 7.63 33.23
CA TYR A 100 2.35 7.67 34.15
C TYR A 100 1.05 7.62 33.32
N LEU A 101 0.67 6.41 32.91
CA LEU A 101 -0.59 6.15 32.23
C LEU A 101 -1.73 6.31 33.24
N ARG A 102 -2.70 7.16 32.90
CA ARG A 102 -3.94 7.29 33.66
C ARG A 102 -4.97 6.39 33.00
N PRO A 103 -5.45 5.34 33.67
CA PRO A 103 -6.47 4.48 33.08
C PRO A 103 -7.82 5.22 32.97
N GLY A 104 -8.51 4.94 31.88
CA GLY A 104 -9.90 5.33 31.61
C GLY A 104 -10.55 4.17 30.87
N PHE A 105 -11.87 4.06 30.93
CA PHE A 105 -12.59 2.90 30.39
C PHE A 105 -13.88 3.31 29.69
N GLY A 106 -14.13 2.68 28.55
CA GLY A 106 -15.38 2.73 27.82
C GLY A 106 -15.69 1.33 27.27
N SER A 107 -16.96 1.07 27.03
CA SER A 107 -17.43 -0.18 26.43
C SER A 107 -18.28 0.13 25.20
N PHE A 108 -18.30 -0.79 24.25
CA PHE A 108 -19.10 -0.69 23.04
C PHE A 108 -19.67 -2.06 22.67
N VAL A 109 -20.71 -2.06 21.84
CA VAL A 109 -21.26 -3.27 21.21
C VAL A 109 -21.60 -2.90 19.78
N ASP A 110 -22.82 -2.43 19.52
CA ASP A 110 -23.24 -1.97 18.21
C ASP A 110 -24.51 -1.11 18.27
N LYS A 111 -24.92 -0.55 17.14
CA LYS A 111 -26.15 0.23 16.98
C LYS A 111 -27.37 -0.57 17.44
N THR A 112 -28.34 0.12 18.02
CA THR A 112 -29.49 -0.52 18.69
C THR A 112 -30.73 -0.62 17.79
N VAL A 113 -30.52 -0.61 16.47
CA VAL A 113 -31.55 -0.79 15.44
C VAL A 113 -31.38 -2.14 14.74
N LEU A 114 -32.44 -2.65 14.12
CA LEU A 114 -32.32 -3.82 13.24
C LEU A 114 -31.60 -3.40 11.95
N PRO A 115 -30.79 -4.27 11.32
CA PRO A 115 -30.54 -5.69 11.64
C PRO A 115 -29.53 -5.97 12.78
N PHE A 116 -28.88 -4.94 13.34
CA PHE A 116 -27.76 -5.09 14.30
C PHE A 116 -28.18 -5.55 15.71
N LYS A 117 -29.42 -5.26 16.12
CA LYS A 117 -29.90 -5.52 17.49
C LYS A 117 -30.50 -6.92 17.72
N LEU A 118 -30.10 -7.54 18.85
CA LEU A 118 -30.76 -8.73 19.41
C LEU A 118 -31.75 -8.36 20.55
N ARG A 119 -32.95 -8.98 20.58
CA ARG A 119 -33.97 -8.74 21.64
C ARG A 119 -33.59 -9.34 22.99
N ASN A 120 -32.83 -10.44 23.01
CA ASN A 120 -32.23 -11.02 24.21
C ASN A 120 -30.75 -11.29 23.90
N PRO A 121 -29.81 -10.46 24.37
CA PRO A 121 -28.40 -10.49 23.98
C PRO A 121 -27.67 -11.78 24.39
N CYS A 122 -28.19 -12.52 25.37
CA CYS A 122 -27.53 -13.73 25.87
C CYS A 122 -28.28 -15.02 25.49
N PRO A 123 -27.60 -15.99 24.83
CA PRO A 123 -28.21 -17.25 24.43
C PRO A 123 -28.58 -18.16 25.62
N ASN A 124 -27.88 -18.03 26.75
CA ASN A 124 -28.14 -18.79 27.97
C ASN A 124 -28.86 -17.93 29.04
N LYS A 125 -30.05 -18.35 29.46
CA LYS A 125 -30.89 -17.69 30.50
C LYS A 125 -30.27 -17.63 31.91
N GLN A 126 -29.08 -18.20 32.12
CA GLN A 126 -28.43 -18.34 33.43
C GLN A 126 -27.35 -17.30 33.72
N LYS A 127 -27.01 -16.42 32.77
CA LYS A 127 -26.07 -15.31 32.98
C LYS A 127 -26.81 -13.97 32.92
N GLU A 128 -26.57 -13.10 33.90
CA GLU A 128 -27.02 -11.71 33.84
C GLU A 128 -26.27 -10.99 32.72
N CYS A 129 -27.00 -10.39 31.79
CA CYS A 129 -26.44 -9.68 30.64
C CYS A 129 -27.09 -8.32 30.48
N GLN A 130 -26.32 -7.38 29.96
CA GLN A 130 -26.77 -6.02 29.74
C GLN A 130 -27.52 -5.91 28.41
N ALA A 131 -28.49 -4.99 28.34
CA ALA A 131 -29.13 -4.63 27.07
C ALA A 131 -28.11 -4.06 26.06
N PRO A 132 -28.30 -4.28 24.74
CA PRO A 132 -27.40 -3.76 23.69
C PRO A 132 -27.33 -2.24 23.70
N PHE A 133 -26.13 -1.72 23.42
CA PHE A 133 -25.81 -0.29 23.38
C PHE A 133 -24.64 -0.04 22.43
N ALA A 134 -24.59 1.13 21.79
CA ALA A 134 -23.52 1.45 20.85
C ALA A 134 -22.20 1.75 21.57
N PHE A 135 -22.17 2.80 22.38
CA PHE A 135 -21.00 3.18 23.17
C PHE A 135 -21.42 3.74 24.53
N ARG A 136 -20.69 3.35 25.58
CA ARG A 136 -20.80 3.92 26.92
C ARG A 136 -19.43 4.26 27.46
N HIS A 137 -19.24 5.53 27.81
CA HIS A 137 -18.12 5.97 28.62
C HIS A 137 -18.38 5.59 30.09
N VAL A 138 -17.50 4.80 30.68
CA VAL A 138 -17.70 4.26 32.04
C VAL A 138 -16.86 5.01 33.06
N LEU A 139 -15.58 5.23 32.72
CA LEU A 139 -14.63 5.86 33.62
C LEU A 139 -13.76 6.88 32.88
N LYS A 140 -13.89 8.14 33.32
CA LYS A 140 -13.02 9.24 32.95
C LYS A 140 -11.57 8.96 33.36
N LEU A 141 -10.60 9.43 32.57
CA LEU A 141 -9.18 9.23 32.83
C LEU A 141 -8.79 9.68 34.25
N THR A 142 -8.38 8.72 35.09
CA THR A 142 -8.08 8.93 36.51
C THR A 142 -6.71 8.38 36.88
N SER A 143 -6.11 8.87 37.96
CA SER A 143 -4.89 8.27 38.53
C SER A 143 -5.16 7.13 39.52
N ASN A 144 -6.44 6.85 39.82
CA ASN A 144 -6.84 5.84 40.78
C ASN A 144 -7.02 4.47 40.10
N ALA A 145 -6.01 3.60 40.23
CA ALA A 145 -6.03 2.25 39.64
C ALA A 145 -7.12 1.35 40.27
N ASP A 146 -7.36 1.46 41.58
CA ASP A 146 -8.38 0.66 42.26
C ASP A 146 -9.80 1.01 41.77
N GLN A 147 -10.03 2.30 41.47
CA GLN A 147 -11.28 2.74 40.86
C GLN A 147 -11.47 2.12 39.47
N PHE A 148 -10.42 2.07 38.65
CA PHE A 148 -10.46 1.41 37.36
C PHE A 148 -10.80 -0.09 37.49
N GLN A 149 -10.12 -0.81 38.38
CA GLN A 149 -10.40 -2.23 38.58
C GLN A 149 -11.84 -2.48 39.04
N ARG A 150 -12.36 -1.65 39.95
CA ARG A 150 -13.76 -1.76 40.43
C ARG A 150 -14.77 -1.46 39.33
N GLU A 151 -14.59 -0.40 38.55
CA GLU A 151 -15.56 -0.04 37.51
C GLU A 151 -15.54 -1.00 36.31
N VAL A 152 -14.38 -1.55 35.96
CA VAL A 152 -14.27 -2.63 34.96
C VAL A 152 -14.94 -3.91 35.46
N GLY A 153 -14.71 -4.30 36.72
CA GLY A 153 -15.31 -5.50 37.31
C GLY A 153 -16.84 -5.45 37.47
N LYS A 154 -17.47 -4.27 37.38
CA LYS A 154 -18.93 -4.11 37.38
C LYS A 154 -19.57 -4.36 36.02
N GLN A 155 -18.80 -4.40 34.93
CA GLN A 155 -19.37 -4.52 33.60
C GLN A 155 -19.89 -5.94 33.35
N LEU A 156 -21.04 -6.02 32.70
CA LEU A 156 -21.65 -7.28 32.26
C LEU A 156 -21.56 -7.37 30.74
N ILE A 157 -21.48 -8.59 30.23
CA ILE A 157 -21.49 -8.85 28.79
C ILE A 157 -22.84 -8.45 28.17
N SER A 158 -22.79 -8.07 26.90
CA SER A 158 -23.95 -7.78 26.05
C SER A 158 -23.78 -8.59 24.74
N GLY A 159 -24.66 -8.41 23.76
CA GLY A 159 -24.53 -9.04 22.45
C GLY A 159 -25.36 -8.34 21.38
N ASN A 160 -24.92 -8.45 20.13
CA ASN A 160 -25.58 -8.03 18.89
C ASN A 160 -26.06 -9.26 18.09
N LEU A 161 -26.74 -9.03 16.96
CA LEU A 161 -27.29 -10.11 16.11
C LEU A 161 -26.31 -10.52 15.00
N ASP A 162 -25.66 -9.53 14.40
CA ASP A 162 -24.63 -9.71 13.40
C ASP A 162 -23.25 -9.82 14.03
N ALA A 163 -22.29 -10.22 13.20
CA ALA A 163 -20.96 -10.52 13.68
C ALA A 163 -20.09 -9.27 13.85
N PRO A 164 -19.93 -8.37 12.85
CA PRO A 164 -19.13 -7.16 13.02
C PRO A 164 -19.69 -6.23 14.09
N GLU A 165 -18.82 -5.56 14.84
CA GLU A 165 -19.22 -4.62 15.89
C GLU A 165 -19.16 -3.13 15.47
N GLY A 166 -19.84 -2.29 16.24
CA GLY A 166 -19.89 -0.83 16.07
C GLY A 166 -18.68 -0.09 16.65
N GLY A 167 -17.51 -0.71 16.69
CA GLY A 167 -16.33 -0.19 17.38
C GLY A 167 -15.81 1.15 16.86
N LEU A 168 -15.95 1.44 15.56
CA LEU A 168 -15.49 2.71 14.99
C LEU A 168 -16.31 3.91 15.50
N ASP A 169 -17.61 3.71 15.78
CA ASP A 169 -18.48 4.73 16.37
C ASP A 169 -17.97 5.13 17.77
N ALA A 170 -17.59 4.13 18.57
CA ALA A 170 -16.98 4.35 19.88
C ALA A 170 -15.66 5.12 19.78
N MET A 171 -14.79 4.75 18.84
CA MET A 171 -13.53 5.47 18.61
C MET A 171 -13.77 6.94 18.21
N MET A 172 -14.77 7.21 17.37
CA MET A 172 -15.13 8.58 16.97
C MET A 172 -15.61 9.40 18.17
N GLN A 173 -16.50 8.86 19.01
CA GLN A 173 -16.97 9.55 20.21
C GLN A 173 -15.83 9.80 21.21
N VAL A 174 -14.93 8.83 21.43
CA VAL A 174 -13.75 9.02 22.29
C VAL A 174 -12.81 10.11 21.77
N ALA A 175 -12.69 10.26 20.45
CA ALA A 175 -11.89 11.30 19.83
C ALA A 175 -12.58 12.67 19.86
N ALA A 176 -13.90 12.71 19.69
CA ALA A 176 -14.69 13.94 19.60
C ALA A 176 -15.07 14.56 20.96
N CYS A 177 -15.03 13.78 22.05
CA CYS A 177 -15.44 14.18 23.41
C CYS A 177 -14.25 14.34 24.39
N PRO A 178 -13.31 15.30 24.19
CA PRO A 178 -12.11 15.38 25.01
C PRO A 178 -12.36 15.74 26.47
N GLU A 179 -13.43 16.49 26.76
CA GLU A 179 -13.76 16.96 28.11
C GLU A 179 -14.36 15.83 28.96
N GLU A 180 -15.25 15.04 28.38
CA GLU A 180 -15.91 13.88 29.00
C GLU A 180 -14.88 12.79 29.29
N ILE A 181 -14.08 12.41 28.28
CA ILE A 181 -13.02 11.40 28.42
C ILE A 181 -11.90 11.89 29.36
N GLY A 182 -11.63 13.21 29.37
CA GLY A 182 -10.62 13.83 30.23
C GLY A 182 -9.21 13.79 29.65
N TRP A 183 -9.08 13.96 28.33
CA TRP A 183 -7.77 13.95 27.67
C TRP A 183 -6.89 15.12 28.14
N ARG A 184 -5.61 14.84 28.37
CA ARG A 184 -4.59 15.86 28.65
C ARG A 184 -3.97 16.38 27.35
N ASN A 185 -3.28 17.51 27.43
CA ASN A 185 -2.48 18.05 26.33
C ASN A 185 -1.10 17.35 26.24
N VAL A 186 -1.12 16.03 26.05
CA VAL A 186 0.06 15.15 25.86
C VAL A 186 -0.29 14.09 24.81
N THR A 187 0.63 13.21 24.44
CA THR A 187 0.34 12.04 23.58
C THR A 187 -0.75 11.16 24.21
N ARG A 188 -1.77 10.80 23.42
CA ARG A 188 -2.95 10.06 23.86
C ARG A 188 -2.93 8.67 23.24
N LEU A 189 -3.10 7.64 24.06
CA LEU A 189 -3.16 6.25 23.61
C LEU A 189 -4.58 5.73 23.79
N LEU A 190 -5.14 5.14 22.73
CA LEU A 190 -6.45 4.49 22.75
C LEU A 190 -6.26 3.00 22.48
N VAL A 191 -6.53 2.16 23.47
CA VAL A 191 -6.49 0.70 23.27
C VAL A 191 -7.88 0.25 22.84
N PHE A 192 -7.97 -0.25 21.62
CA PHE A 192 -9.17 -0.84 21.05
C PHE A 192 -9.04 -2.36 21.13
N ALA A 193 -9.86 -2.99 21.97
CA ALA A 193 -9.87 -4.44 22.14
C ALA A 193 -11.21 -5.01 21.71
N THR A 194 -11.17 -6.00 20.84
CA THR A 194 -12.35 -6.80 20.45
C THR A 194 -11.92 -8.25 20.22
N ASP A 195 -12.75 -9.17 20.68
CA ASP A 195 -12.65 -10.60 20.40
C ASP A 195 -13.52 -11.01 19.20
N ASP A 196 -14.18 -10.05 18.56
CA ASP A 196 -14.97 -10.30 17.35
C ASP A 196 -14.06 -10.71 16.19
N ASP A 197 -14.35 -11.90 15.69
CA ASP A 197 -13.66 -12.57 14.60
C ASP A 197 -14.14 -12.10 13.21
N ASP A 198 -15.13 -11.20 13.13
CA ASP A 198 -15.75 -10.74 11.88
C ASP A 198 -15.67 -9.22 11.65
N GLY A 199 -15.21 -8.42 12.62
CA GLY A 199 -14.49 -7.16 12.37
C GLY A 199 -15.13 -5.88 12.89
N PHE A 200 -15.46 -4.95 11.99
CA PHE A 200 -16.00 -3.64 12.36
C PHE A 200 -16.88 -3.06 11.26
N HIS A 201 -17.96 -2.38 11.67
CA HIS A 201 -18.80 -1.61 10.77
C HIS A 201 -18.20 -0.24 10.42
N PHE A 202 -18.46 0.24 9.20
CA PHE A 202 -18.01 1.53 8.69
C PHE A 202 -19.10 2.24 7.86
N ALA A 203 -18.86 3.50 7.51
CA ALA A 203 -19.83 4.32 6.77
C ALA A 203 -20.40 3.59 5.54
N GLY A 204 -21.73 3.59 5.42
CA GLY A 204 -22.49 2.84 4.42
C GLY A 204 -23.30 1.70 5.05
N ASP A 205 -22.81 1.07 6.11
CA ASP A 205 -23.48 -0.07 6.75
C ASP A 205 -24.77 0.34 7.45
N GLY A 206 -24.83 1.55 8.02
CA GLY A 206 -26.03 2.09 8.67
C GLY A 206 -27.24 2.21 7.73
N LYS A 207 -27.01 2.19 6.41
CA LYS A 207 -28.08 2.14 5.40
C LYS A 207 -29.00 0.92 5.58
N LEU A 208 -28.47 -0.21 6.06
CA LEU A 208 -29.25 -1.42 6.35
C LEU A 208 -30.25 -1.18 7.49
N GLY A 209 -29.91 -0.30 8.44
CA GLY A 209 -30.78 0.14 9.53
C GLY A 209 -31.61 1.38 9.21
N ALA A 210 -31.72 1.77 7.93
CA ALA A 210 -32.35 3.01 7.47
C ALA A 210 -31.73 4.30 8.04
N ILE A 211 -30.46 4.25 8.42
CA ILE A 211 -29.68 5.41 8.87
C ILE A 211 -28.89 5.94 7.67
N LEU A 212 -29.30 7.10 7.15
CA LEU A 212 -28.72 7.69 5.94
C LEU A 212 -27.91 8.96 6.23
N THR A 213 -27.98 9.48 7.45
CA THR A 213 -27.26 10.69 7.87
C THR A 213 -25.81 10.32 8.11
N PRO A 214 -24.83 10.91 7.39
CA PRO A 214 -23.43 10.64 7.65
C PRO A 214 -23.01 11.07 9.06
N ASN A 215 -22.02 10.40 9.63
CA ASN A 215 -21.41 10.80 10.89
C ASN A 215 -20.85 12.24 10.79
N ASP A 216 -21.11 13.08 11.78
CA ASP A 216 -20.73 14.50 11.78
C ASP A 216 -19.38 14.78 12.47
N GLY A 217 -18.75 13.76 13.06
CA GLY A 217 -17.47 13.86 13.77
C GLY A 217 -17.50 14.68 15.07
N ARG A 218 -18.69 14.85 15.67
CA ARG A 218 -18.91 15.62 16.91
C ARG A 218 -19.22 14.73 18.10
N CYS A 219 -19.12 15.32 19.30
CA CYS A 219 -19.45 14.67 20.55
C CYS A 219 -20.96 14.63 20.77
N HIS A 220 -21.50 13.43 21.04
CA HIS A 220 -22.93 13.17 21.27
C HIS A 220 -23.13 12.27 22.50
N LEU A 221 -22.35 12.49 23.56
CA LEU A 221 -22.49 11.77 24.82
C LEU A 221 -23.53 12.43 25.71
N GLU A 222 -24.60 11.70 26.00
CA GLU A 222 -25.62 12.06 26.98
C GLU A 222 -25.62 11.01 28.09
N ASP A 223 -25.46 11.44 29.35
CA ASP A 223 -25.31 10.53 30.50
C ASP A 223 -24.20 9.49 30.28
N ASN A 224 -23.10 9.91 29.65
CA ASN A 224 -21.99 9.06 29.22
C ASN A 224 -22.37 7.93 28.25
N MET A 225 -23.51 8.02 27.56
CA MET A 225 -23.91 7.08 26.51
C MET A 225 -24.11 7.78 25.17
N TYR A 226 -23.76 7.10 24.09
CA TYR A 226 -24.01 7.58 22.74
C TYR A 226 -25.46 7.26 22.31
N LYS A 227 -26.41 8.11 22.71
CA LYS A 227 -27.84 7.90 22.45
C LYS A 227 -28.23 8.18 20.99
N SER A 228 -27.54 9.11 20.34
CA SER A 228 -27.77 9.47 18.93
C SER A 228 -27.14 8.48 17.93
N SER A 229 -26.65 7.32 18.38
CA SER A 229 -26.05 6.29 17.51
C SER A 229 -26.98 5.81 16.40
N ASN A 230 -28.29 5.93 16.59
CA ASN A 230 -29.31 5.50 15.63
C ASN A 230 -29.72 6.61 14.64
N GLU A 231 -29.21 7.83 14.83
CA GLU A 231 -29.49 8.97 13.96
C GLU A 231 -28.40 9.18 12.91
N PHE A 232 -27.17 8.77 13.24
CA PHE A 232 -25.97 8.91 12.41
C PHE A 232 -25.41 7.56 12.00
N ASP A 233 -24.94 7.46 10.77
CA ASP A 233 -24.23 6.30 10.25
C ASP A 233 -22.87 6.14 10.97
N TYR A 234 -22.24 4.97 10.80
CA TYR A 234 -20.87 4.74 11.26
C TYR A 234 -19.91 5.73 10.60
N PRO A 235 -18.78 6.08 11.25
CA PRO A 235 -17.78 6.93 10.63
C PRO A 235 -17.08 6.21 9.48
N SER A 236 -16.64 6.97 8.47
CA SER A 236 -15.73 6.41 7.47
C SER A 236 -14.33 6.26 8.06
N VAL A 237 -13.55 5.31 7.54
CA VAL A 237 -12.16 5.09 7.98
C VAL A 237 -11.32 6.36 7.84
N GLY A 238 -11.48 7.10 6.72
CA GLY A 238 -10.76 8.36 6.50
C GLY A 238 -11.19 9.47 7.46
N GLN A 239 -12.47 9.56 7.80
CA GLN A 239 -12.98 10.52 8.78
C GLN A 239 -12.42 10.25 10.17
N LEU A 240 -12.36 8.97 10.57
CA LEU A 240 -11.76 8.55 11.83
C LEU A 240 -10.25 8.85 11.86
N ALA A 241 -9.52 8.50 10.80
CA ALA A 241 -8.09 8.80 10.67
C ALA A 241 -7.79 10.29 10.88
N HIS A 242 -8.58 11.15 10.22
CA HIS A 242 -8.47 12.60 10.37
C HIS A 242 -8.74 13.05 11.81
N LYS A 243 -9.84 12.58 12.43
CA LYS A 243 -10.22 13.01 13.79
C LYS A 243 -9.23 12.57 14.86
N LEU A 244 -8.69 11.35 14.74
CA LEU A 244 -7.66 10.83 15.62
C LEU A 244 -6.35 11.63 15.51
N ALA A 245 -5.92 11.95 14.28
CA ALA A 245 -4.74 12.76 14.02
C ALA A 245 -4.90 14.20 14.52
N GLU A 246 -6.06 14.83 14.29
CA GLU A 246 -6.42 16.14 14.83
C GLU A 246 -6.33 16.14 16.36
N SER A 247 -6.86 15.09 16.99
CA SER A 247 -6.94 14.96 18.45
C SER A 247 -5.68 14.37 19.09
N ASN A 248 -4.62 14.12 18.32
CA ASN A 248 -3.36 13.51 18.77
C ASN A 248 -3.53 12.17 19.50
N ILE A 249 -4.46 11.33 19.03
CA ILE A 249 -4.78 10.01 19.58
C ILE A 249 -4.17 8.91 18.70
N GLN A 250 -3.42 8.01 19.33
CA GLN A 250 -2.80 6.86 18.68
C GLN A 250 -3.54 5.58 19.07
N PRO A 251 -4.25 4.92 18.15
CA PRO A 251 -4.97 3.70 18.46
C PRO A 251 -4.03 2.48 18.45
N ILE A 252 -4.24 1.60 19.42
CA ILE A 252 -3.62 0.28 19.52
C ILE A 252 -4.75 -0.74 19.36
N PHE A 253 -4.76 -1.48 18.26
CA PHE A 253 -5.72 -2.53 17.97
C PHE A 253 -5.24 -3.84 18.58
N ALA A 254 -5.93 -4.32 19.61
CA ALA A 254 -5.73 -5.59 20.26
C ALA A 254 -6.84 -6.54 19.80
N VAL A 255 -6.54 -7.40 18.83
CA VAL A 255 -7.54 -8.21 18.12
C VAL A 255 -7.12 -9.67 18.04
N THR A 256 -8.06 -10.58 17.83
CA THR A 256 -7.78 -12.02 17.67
C THR A 256 -6.88 -12.28 16.46
N LYS A 257 -6.22 -13.44 16.45
CA LYS A 257 -5.34 -13.88 15.36
C LYS A 257 -5.99 -13.81 13.97
N LYS A 258 -7.29 -14.11 13.88
CA LYS A 258 -8.05 -14.09 12.62
C LYS A 258 -8.13 -12.68 12.04
N MET A 259 -8.18 -11.65 12.90
CA MET A 259 -8.41 -10.26 12.51
C MET A 259 -7.15 -9.41 12.39
N VAL A 260 -5.97 -9.92 12.79
CA VAL A 260 -4.69 -9.20 12.70
C VAL A 260 -4.46 -8.61 11.30
N ASN A 261 -4.57 -9.43 10.24
CA ASN A 261 -4.32 -8.98 8.87
C ASN A 261 -5.30 -7.88 8.41
N THR A 262 -6.55 -7.92 8.88
CA THR A 262 -7.56 -6.91 8.54
C THR A 262 -7.24 -5.57 9.18
N TYR A 263 -6.90 -5.58 10.48
CA TYR A 263 -6.52 -4.36 11.19
C TYR A 263 -5.12 -3.86 10.79
N GLU A 264 -4.23 -4.72 10.31
CA GLU A 264 -2.94 -4.29 9.74
C GLU A 264 -3.15 -3.40 8.51
N LYS A 265 -4.08 -3.76 7.62
CA LYS A 265 -4.46 -2.89 6.49
C LYS A 265 -5.03 -1.55 6.95
N LEU A 266 -5.73 -1.53 8.08
CA LEU A 266 -6.24 -0.28 8.65
C LEU A 266 -5.10 0.65 9.09
N THR A 267 -3.95 0.11 9.53
CA THR A 267 -2.78 0.92 9.91
C THR A 267 -2.08 1.60 8.74
N GLU A 268 -2.34 1.16 7.50
CA GLU A 268 -1.88 1.86 6.30
C GLU A 268 -2.62 3.20 6.11
N ILE A 269 -3.88 3.27 6.55
CA ILE A 269 -4.75 4.44 6.42
C ILE A 269 -4.70 5.31 7.69
N ILE A 270 -4.71 4.71 8.88
CA ILE A 270 -4.65 5.42 10.16
C ILE A 270 -3.18 5.54 10.60
N PRO A 271 -2.54 6.71 10.41
CA PRO A 271 -1.14 6.87 10.79
C PRO A 271 -0.97 6.74 12.30
N LYS A 272 0.23 6.31 12.72
CA LYS A 272 0.60 6.13 14.14
C LYS A 272 -0.39 5.23 14.91
N SER A 273 -0.75 4.12 14.27
CA SER A 273 -1.50 3.03 14.88
C SER A 273 -0.64 1.75 14.95
N ALA A 274 -1.01 0.84 15.84
CA ALA A 274 -0.34 -0.45 15.98
C ALA A 274 -1.36 -1.56 16.18
N VAL A 275 -1.04 -2.75 15.67
CA VAL A 275 -1.84 -3.97 15.86
C VAL A 275 -1.05 -4.95 16.71
N GLY A 276 -1.74 -5.65 17.61
CA GLY A 276 -1.21 -6.79 18.33
C GLY A 276 -2.24 -7.90 18.43
N GLU A 277 -1.75 -9.13 18.37
CA GLU A 277 -2.56 -10.34 18.58
C GLU A 277 -2.94 -10.46 20.06
N LEU A 278 -4.24 -10.38 20.34
CA LEU A 278 -4.83 -10.61 21.65
C LEU A 278 -5.13 -12.11 21.79
N SER A 279 -4.75 -12.71 22.92
CA SER A 279 -5.15 -14.07 23.24
C SER A 279 -6.64 -14.15 23.55
N ASP A 280 -7.28 -15.30 23.33
CA ASP A 280 -8.72 -15.48 23.55
C ASP A 280 -9.17 -15.19 24.99
N ASP A 281 -8.26 -15.30 25.96
CA ASP A 281 -8.48 -14.97 27.38
C ASP A 281 -8.10 -13.52 27.74
N SER A 282 -7.64 -12.73 26.76
CA SER A 282 -7.08 -11.39 26.91
C SER A 282 -5.92 -11.27 27.91
N GLY A 283 -5.29 -12.39 28.30
CA GLY A 283 -4.24 -12.44 29.31
C GLY A 283 -2.95 -11.71 28.92
N ASN A 284 -2.71 -11.50 27.62
CA ASN A 284 -1.50 -10.85 27.10
C ASN A 284 -1.66 -9.32 26.86
N VAL A 285 -2.80 -8.71 27.19
CA VAL A 285 -3.11 -7.30 26.89
C VAL A 285 -2.05 -6.30 27.39
N VAL A 286 -1.47 -6.54 28.58
CA VAL A 286 -0.44 -5.66 29.16
C VAL A 286 0.85 -5.69 28.34
N GLN A 287 1.25 -6.87 27.87
CA GLN A 287 2.45 -7.02 27.04
C GLN A 287 2.21 -6.41 25.66
N LEU A 288 1.00 -6.54 25.11
CA LEU A 288 0.58 -5.95 23.86
C LEU A 288 0.72 -4.43 23.90
N ILE A 289 0.18 -3.78 24.93
CA ILE A 289 0.29 -2.31 25.10
C ILE A 289 1.75 -1.86 25.16
N LYS A 290 2.62 -2.60 25.89
CA LYS A 290 4.06 -2.29 25.95
C LYS A 290 4.73 -2.39 24.58
N ASN A 291 4.47 -3.48 23.85
CA ASN A 291 5.05 -3.70 22.52
C ASN A 291 4.55 -2.65 21.52
N ALA A 292 3.25 -2.37 21.53
CA ALA A 292 2.62 -1.36 20.68
C ALA A 292 3.15 0.04 20.97
N TYR A 293 3.30 0.41 22.25
CA TYR A 293 3.92 1.69 22.61
C TYR A 293 5.35 1.80 22.06
N ASN A 294 6.16 0.75 22.22
CA ASN A 294 7.52 0.74 21.68
C ASN A 294 7.51 0.91 20.16
N LYS A 295 6.64 0.19 19.45
CA LYS A 295 6.47 0.29 17.98
C LYS A 295 6.01 1.68 17.53
N LEU A 296 5.09 2.30 18.28
CA LEU A 296 4.60 3.66 17.99
C LEU A 296 5.66 4.73 18.26
N SER A 297 6.49 4.52 19.29
CA SER A 297 7.60 5.41 19.62
C SER A 297 8.78 5.27 18.66
N SER A 298 8.96 4.10 18.04
CA SER A 298 10.06 3.83 17.11
C SER A 298 9.82 4.39 15.71
N ARG A 299 8.61 4.81 15.36
CA ARG A 299 8.34 5.40 14.04
C ARG A 299 7.95 6.85 14.15
N VAL A 300 8.68 7.75 13.51
CA VAL A 300 8.45 9.20 13.55
C VAL A 300 8.03 9.68 12.17
N PHE A 301 6.86 10.33 12.10
CA PHE A 301 6.40 11.02 10.90
C PHE A 301 6.48 12.53 11.10
N LEU A 302 6.96 13.25 10.09
CA LEU A 302 6.99 14.71 10.06
C LEU A 302 6.08 15.22 8.94
N GLU A 303 5.07 16.00 9.30
CA GLU A 303 4.07 16.52 8.37
C GLU A 303 3.85 18.02 8.55
N HIS A 304 3.26 18.66 7.54
CA HIS A 304 2.97 20.09 7.52
C HIS A 304 1.47 20.36 7.42
N SER A 305 1.04 21.57 7.80
CA SER A 305 -0.34 22.03 7.57
C SER A 305 -0.65 22.18 6.08
N THR A 306 -1.93 22.26 5.71
CA THR A 306 -2.36 22.55 4.34
C THR A 306 -1.65 23.77 3.75
N LEU A 307 -1.14 23.62 2.52
CA LEU A 307 -0.38 24.65 1.78
C LEU A 307 -1.15 25.14 0.56
N PRO A 308 -0.87 26.37 0.08
CA PRO A 308 -1.35 26.81 -1.23
C PRO A 308 -0.62 26.06 -2.36
N ASP A 309 -1.25 25.98 -3.54
CA ASP A 309 -0.71 25.28 -4.73
C ASP A 309 0.65 25.82 -5.21
N THR A 310 1.01 27.04 -4.79
CA THR A 310 2.25 27.75 -5.14
C THR A 310 3.46 27.33 -4.31
N LEU A 311 3.25 26.59 -3.21
CA LEU A 311 4.30 26.07 -2.34
C LEU A 311 4.31 24.55 -2.34
N LYS A 312 5.50 23.98 -2.58
CA LYS A 312 5.76 22.54 -2.47
C LYS A 312 6.78 22.29 -1.36
N VAL A 313 6.53 21.27 -0.55
CA VAL A 313 7.43 20.86 0.54
C VAL A 313 7.76 19.39 0.39
N THR A 314 9.06 19.07 0.39
CA THR A 314 9.58 17.70 0.38
C THR A 314 10.55 17.48 1.53
N TYR A 315 10.72 16.22 1.91
CA TYR A 315 11.48 15.80 3.08
C TYR A 315 12.51 14.75 2.67
N ASP A 316 13.75 14.96 3.10
CA ASP A 316 14.76 13.91 3.16
C ASP A 316 14.90 13.45 4.62
N SER A 317 14.72 12.16 4.85
CA SER A 317 14.74 11.52 6.16
C SER A 317 16.06 10.79 6.38
N PHE A 318 16.82 11.19 7.39
CA PHE A 318 18.08 10.58 7.80
C PHE A 318 17.86 9.83 9.12
N CYS A 319 17.63 8.52 9.01
CA CYS A 319 17.22 7.69 10.13
C CYS A 319 18.40 7.03 10.85
N SER A 320 18.22 6.70 12.12
CA SER A 320 19.27 6.12 12.98
C SER A 320 19.76 4.73 12.55
N ASN A 321 18.96 4.02 11.77
CA ASN A 321 19.27 2.69 11.22
C ASN A 321 20.15 2.74 9.95
N GLY A 322 20.60 3.92 9.52
CA GLY A 322 21.40 4.11 8.31
C GLY A 322 20.57 4.20 7.02
N VAL A 323 19.24 4.13 7.12
CA VAL A 323 18.34 4.34 5.98
C VAL A 323 18.22 5.83 5.71
N THR A 324 18.45 6.21 4.45
CA THR A 324 18.23 7.56 3.95
C THR A 324 17.14 7.52 2.90
N ILE A 325 16.08 8.31 3.09
CA ILE A 325 14.93 8.38 2.17
C ILE A 325 14.81 9.81 1.69
N THR A 326 14.92 10.06 0.39
CA THR A 326 14.93 11.41 -0.19
C THR A 326 13.68 11.72 -1.00
N GLY A 327 13.33 13.00 -1.08
CA GLY A 327 12.27 13.53 -1.95
C GLY A 327 10.85 13.09 -1.61
N GLN A 328 10.58 12.74 -0.35
CA GLN A 328 9.26 12.27 0.07
C GLN A 328 8.32 13.43 0.46
N PRO A 329 6.99 13.26 0.33
CA PRO A 329 6.01 14.28 0.73
C PRO A 329 5.89 14.45 2.25
N ARG A 330 6.39 13.47 3.02
CA ARG A 330 6.44 13.49 4.48
C ARG A 330 7.76 12.92 4.97
N GLY A 331 8.20 13.33 6.16
CA GLY A 331 9.30 12.65 6.85
C GLY A 331 8.82 11.31 7.39
N ASP A 332 9.60 10.24 7.20
CA ASP A 332 9.32 8.90 7.73
C ASP A 332 10.63 8.24 8.17
N CYS A 333 10.76 8.02 9.47
CA CYS A 333 11.82 7.19 10.03
C CYS A 333 11.24 6.10 10.90
N ASP A 334 11.58 4.86 10.60
CA ASP A 334 11.23 3.69 11.40
C ASP A 334 12.45 3.15 12.16
N GLY A 335 12.21 2.41 13.25
CA GLY A 335 13.26 1.86 14.11
C GLY A 335 14.07 2.90 14.89
N VAL A 336 13.48 4.09 15.12
CA VAL A 336 14.05 5.16 15.93
C VAL A 336 14.17 4.71 17.38
N GLN A 337 15.35 4.84 17.96
CA GLN A 337 15.61 4.46 19.35
C GLN A 337 15.50 5.68 20.27
N ILE A 338 15.09 5.46 21.51
CA ILE A 338 15.09 6.49 22.54
C ILE A 338 16.51 7.06 22.68
N ASN A 339 16.63 8.39 22.71
CA ASN A 339 17.90 9.13 22.81
C ASN A 339 18.84 9.08 21.58
N VAL A 340 18.39 8.56 20.45
CA VAL A 340 19.17 8.65 19.19
C VAL A 340 18.53 9.71 18.29
N PRO A 341 19.25 10.80 17.97
CA PRO A 341 18.69 11.85 17.13
C PRO A 341 18.53 11.35 15.68
N ILE A 342 17.46 11.82 15.05
CA ILE A 342 17.23 11.69 13.61
C ILE A 342 17.11 13.08 13.01
N THR A 343 17.44 13.21 11.73
CA THR A 343 17.44 14.50 11.05
C THR A 343 16.49 14.43 9.88
N PHE A 344 15.63 15.44 9.75
CA PHE A 344 14.83 15.66 8.54
C PHE A 344 15.34 16.93 7.86
N GLN A 345 15.71 16.83 6.59
CA GLN A 345 15.99 17.99 5.76
C GLN A 345 14.71 18.36 5.00
N VAL A 346 14.16 19.51 5.32
CA VAL A 346 12.94 20.03 4.68
C VAL A 346 13.36 20.93 3.53
N LYS A 347 12.85 20.65 2.33
CA LYS A 347 13.04 21.47 1.12
C LYS A 347 11.72 22.14 0.79
N VAL A 348 11.72 23.46 0.76
CA VAL A 348 10.56 24.29 0.41
C VAL A 348 10.84 24.93 -0.93
N THR A 349 9.95 24.74 -1.90
CA THR A 349 10.08 25.26 -3.26
C THR A 349 8.83 26.03 -3.62
N ALA A 350 9.00 27.26 -4.12
CA ALA A 350 7.93 28.07 -4.66
C ALA A 350 7.96 28.01 -6.19
N THR A 351 6.79 27.87 -6.83
CA THR A 351 6.68 27.85 -8.31
C THR A 351 6.62 29.25 -8.92
N GLU A 352 6.26 30.25 -8.11
CA GLU A 352 6.15 31.65 -8.48
C GLU A 352 6.54 32.56 -7.31
N CYS A 353 6.62 33.87 -7.55
CA CYS A 353 6.86 34.85 -6.50
C CYS A 353 5.65 34.97 -5.57
N VAL A 354 5.68 34.23 -4.47
CA VAL A 354 4.63 34.17 -3.46
C VAL A 354 4.52 35.47 -2.64
N GLN A 355 3.39 35.67 -1.96
CA GLN A 355 3.30 36.68 -0.93
C GLN A 355 3.86 36.15 0.40
N GLU A 356 4.17 37.06 1.32
CA GLU A 356 4.58 36.70 2.68
C GLU A 356 3.50 35.85 3.37
N GLN A 357 3.91 34.69 3.89
CA GLN A 357 3.00 33.73 4.52
C GLN A 357 3.73 32.84 5.55
N SER A 358 2.97 32.02 6.27
CA SER A 358 3.55 31.08 7.23
C SER A 358 2.75 29.79 7.30
N PHE A 359 3.44 28.68 7.58
CA PHE A 359 2.84 27.37 7.80
C PHE A 359 3.53 26.66 8.96
N VAL A 360 2.97 25.55 9.43
CA VAL A 360 3.53 24.79 10.55
C VAL A 360 3.94 23.39 10.13
N ILE A 361 5.08 22.95 10.64
CA ILE A 361 5.57 21.57 10.54
C ILE A 361 5.48 20.95 11.93
N ARG A 362 4.95 19.73 12.03
CA ARG A 362 4.79 19.01 13.30
C ARG A 362 5.08 17.52 13.16
N PRO A 363 5.68 16.88 14.17
CA PRO A 363 5.75 15.43 14.21
C PRO A 363 4.39 14.86 14.62
N LEU A 364 3.86 13.90 13.85
CA LEU A 364 2.59 13.27 14.20
C LEU A 364 2.71 12.54 15.54
N GLY A 365 1.74 12.74 16.44
CA GLY A 365 1.77 12.15 17.78
C GLY A 365 2.28 13.09 18.88
N PHE A 366 2.80 14.27 18.51
CA PHE A 366 3.41 15.23 19.44
C PHE A 366 2.76 16.61 19.34
N THR A 367 2.85 17.37 20.43
CA THR A 367 2.29 18.73 20.53
C THR A 367 3.23 19.81 20.02
N ASP A 368 4.52 19.48 19.82
CA ASP A 368 5.54 20.43 19.39
C ASP A 368 5.37 20.77 17.91
N THR A 369 5.59 22.04 17.58
CA THR A 369 5.42 22.56 16.22
C THR A 369 6.57 23.51 15.88
N VAL A 370 7.00 23.48 14.63
CA VAL A 370 7.94 24.44 14.03
C VAL A 370 7.14 25.35 13.10
N THR A 371 7.13 26.65 13.39
CA THR A 371 6.50 27.65 12.51
C THR A 371 7.52 28.08 11.46
N VAL A 372 7.18 27.90 10.18
CA VAL A 372 8.01 28.31 9.04
C VAL A 372 7.40 29.58 8.45
N ARG A 373 8.15 30.68 8.47
CA ARG A 373 7.77 31.94 7.81
C ARG A 373 8.44 31.99 6.44
N VAL A 374 7.66 32.22 5.39
CA VAL A 374 8.09 32.26 4.00
C VAL A 374 8.05 33.70 3.53
N LEU A 375 9.22 34.25 3.18
CA LEU A 375 9.39 35.60 2.65
C LEU A 375 9.81 35.51 1.17
N PRO A 376 9.19 36.28 0.25
CA PRO A 376 9.58 36.26 -1.14
C PRO A 376 10.88 37.03 -1.39
N GLN A 377 11.77 36.45 -2.20
CA GLN A 377 13.05 37.04 -2.56
C GLN A 377 13.21 37.12 -4.09
N CYS A 378 12.30 37.85 -4.74
CA CYS A 378 12.28 38.02 -6.20
C CYS A 378 12.84 39.37 -6.68
N GLU A 379 13.00 40.33 -5.77
CA GLU A 379 13.47 41.67 -6.11
C GLU A 379 15.00 41.72 -6.17
N CYS A 380 15.53 42.44 -7.15
CA CYS A 380 16.97 42.69 -7.28
C CYS A 380 17.38 43.91 -6.47
N GLN A 381 18.29 43.75 -5.52
CA GLN A 381 18.83 44.86 -4.74
C GLN A 381 19.96 45.59 -5.49
N CYS A 382 19.57 46.35 -6.52
CA CYS A 382 20.49 47.11 -7.36
C CYS A 382 20.93 48.41 -6.68
N ARG A 383 22.09 48.94 -7.09
CA ARG A 383 22.49 50.30 -6.69
C ARG A 383 21.73 51.32 -7.52
N ASP A 384 20.52 51.63 -7.10
CA ASP A 384 19.71 52.66 -7.76
C ASP A 384 20.29 54.05 -7.47
N GLN A 385 21.08 54.55 -8.42
CA GLN A 385 21.48 55.96 -8.43
C GLN A 385 20.30 56.80 -8.93
N SER A 386 19.32 56.98 -8.05
CA SER A 386 18.10 57.79 -8.24
C SER A 386 18.36 59.24 -8.68
N GLN A 387 19.62 59.69 -8.75
CA GLN A 387 20.01 61.03 -9.18
C GLN A 387 20.45 61.14 -10.66
N GLN A 388 20.50 60.05 -11.43
CA GLN A 388 20.97 60.04 -12.82
C GLN A 388 19.84 60.05 -13.87
N HIS A 389 18.84 60.93 -13.71
CA HIS A 389 17.80 61.14 -14.72
C HIS A 389 18.36 61.50 -16.11
N SER A 390 19.56 62.06 -16.20
CA SER A 390 20.22 62.47 -17.44
C SER A 390 20.55 61.30 -18.38
N LEU A 391 20.85 60.11 -17.85
CA LEU A 391 21.20 58.93 -18.65
C LEU A 391 20.01 58.39 -19.46
N CYS A 392 18.79 58.54 -18.92
CA CYS A 392 17.54 58.17 -19.58
C CYS A 392 16.85 59.39 -20.22
N GLN A 393 17.64 60.39 -20.64
CA GLN A 393 17.20 61.64 -21.26
C GLN A 393 16.13 62.43 -20.48
N GLY A 394 16.03 62.23 -19.17
CA GLY A 394 14.98 62.81 -18.33
C GLY A 394 13.57 62.29 -18.62
N LYS A 395 13.45 61.23 -19.44
CA LYS A 395 12.17 60.62 -19.85
C LYS A 395 11.98 59.20 -19.29
N GLY A 396 12.75 58.85 -18.27
CA GLY A 396 12.65 57.59 -17.55
C GLY A 396 13.49 57.59 -16.27
N SER A 397 13.52 56.44 -15.61
CA SER A 397 14.35 56.16 -14.44
C SER A 397 15.34 55.03 -14.73
N LEU A 398 16.55 55.11 -14.17
CA LEU A 398 17.54 54.05 -14.25
C LEU A 398 17.24 52.98 -13.18
N GLU A 399 17.12 51.72 -13.58
CA GLU A 399 16.84 50.57 -12.72
C GLU A 399 17.80 49.44 -13.12
N CYS A 400 18.66 48.97 -12.20
CA CYS A 400 19.59 47.85 -12.45
C CYS A 400 20.41 47.95 -13.77
N GLY A 401 20.87 49.15 -14.15
CA GLY A 401 21.72 49.37 -15.33
C GLY A 401 20.99 49.53 -16.67
N VAL A 402 19.66 49.57 -16.66
CA VAL A 402 18.79 49.85 -17.83
C VAL A 402 17.83 51.00 -17.54
N CYS A 403 17.39 51.70 -18.59
CA CYS A 403 16.41 52.77 -18.45
C CYS A 403 14.97 52.24 -18.57
N ARG A 404 14.16 52.55 -17.57
CA ARG A 404 12.72 52.31 -17.58
C ARG A 404 12.01 53.60 -17.99
N CYS A 405 11.56 53.63 -19.23
CA CYS A 405 10.99 54.83 -19.85
C CYS A 405 9.56 55.12 -19.38
N ASN A 406 9.22 56.41 -19.32
CA ASN A 406 7.87 56.87 -19.07
C ASN A 406 6.94 56.48 -20.24
N ALA A 407 5.63 56.39 -19.97
CA ALA A 407 4.63 56.09 -21.00
C ALA A 407 4.76 57.03 -22.20
N GLY A 408 4.85 56.45 -23.41
CA GLY A 408 5.04 57.19 -24.67
C GLY A 408 6.50 57.34 -25.13
N TYR A 409 7.47 56.87 -24.34
CA TYR A 409 8.89 56.81 -24.70
C TYR A 409 9.41 55.37 -24.68
N ILE A 410 10.33 55.05 -25.59
CA ILE A 410 10.96 53.73 -25.75
C ILE A 410 12.42 53.91 -26.19
N GLY A 411 13.20 52.83 -26.22
CA GLY A 411 14.62 52.86 -26.54
C GLY A 411 15.49 52.66 -25.30
N LYS A 412 16.76 52.28 -25.50
CA LYS A 412 17.67 51.89 -24.42
C LYS A 412 17.92 53.01 -23.40
N ASN A 413 17.85 54.24 -23.86
CA ASN A 413 18.05 55.46 -23.08
C ASN A 413 16.81 56.37 -23.12
N CYS A 414 15.63 55.83 -23.49
CA CYS A 414 14.39 56.59 -23.67
C CYS A 414 14.46 57.69 -24.74
N GLU A 415 15.27 57.46 -25.78
CA GLU A 415 15.57 58.39 -26.86
C GLU A 415 14.45 58.55 -27.89
N CYS A 416 13.51 57.61 -27.93
CA CYS A 416 12.48 57.52 -28.96
C CYS A 416 11.09 57.74 -28.38
N GLN A 417 10.23 58.45 -29.12
CA GLN A 417 8.82 58.63 -28.79
C GLN A 417 7.97 57.68 -29.64
N THR A 418 6.99 56.99 -29.02
CA THR A 418 6.21 55.92 -29.65
C THR A 418 5.34 56.36 -30.83
N GLN A 419 5.13 57.67 -31.01
CA GLN A 419 4.36 58.24 -32.13
C GLN A 419 5.24 58.80 -33.28
N GLY A 420 6.57 58.59 -33.23
CA GLY A 420 7.51 59.05 -34.26
C GLY A 420 7.67 58.09 -35.45
N ARG A 421 8.14 58.61 -36.60
CA ARG A 421 8.53 57.78 -37.75
C ARG A 421 9.82 57.00 -37.43
N SER A 422 9.78 55.68 -37.57
CA SER A 422 10.97 54.82 -37.60
C SER A 422 11.86 55.20 -38.81
N SER A 423 13.17 55.34 -38.60
CA SER A 423 14.12 55.53 -39.69
C SER A 423 14.41 54.18 -40.38
N GLN A 424 14.58 54.19 -41.72
CA GLN A 424 14.87 52.98 -42.50
C GLN A 424 16.13 52.24 -42.05
N GLU A 425 17.09 52.92 -41.40
CA GLU A 425 18.28 52.28 -40.81
C GLU A 425 17.98 51.43 -39.57
N LEU A 426 16.94 51.78 -38.78
CA LEU A 426 16.60 51.06 -37.56
C LEU A 426 15.76 49.79 -37.84
N GLU A 427 15.05 49.72 -38.97
CA GLU A 427 14.24 48.56 -39.36
C GLU A 427 15.06 47.28 -39.60
N GLY A 428 16.35 47.42 -39.94
CA GLY A 428 17.25 46.28 -40.10
C GLY A 428 17.41 45.47 -38.81
N SER A 429 17.41 46.14 -37.65
CA SER A 429 17.56 45.50 -36.34
C SER A 429 16.30 44.78 -35.84
N CYS A 430 15.16 45.00 -36.51
CA CYS A 430 13.87 44.35 -36.27
C CYS A 430 13.61 43.12 -37.14
N ARG A 431 14.62 42.67 -37.92
CA ARG A 431 14.59 41.43 -38.69
C ARG A 431 15.51 40.41 -38.05
N LYS A 432 15.08 39.14 -38.02
CA LYS A 432 15.89 38.02 -37.53
C LYS A 432 17.03 37.70 -38.50
N ASP A 433 16.70 37.67 -39.78
CA ASP A 433 17.60 37.50 -40.93
C ASP A 433 17.09 38.34 -42.12
N ASN A 434 17.90 38.51 -43.16
CA ASN A 434 17.53 39.33 -44.33
C ASN A 434 16.26 38.83 -45.06
N SER A 435 15.91 37.55 -44.90
CA SER A 435 14.70 36.91 -45.44
C SER A 435 13.46 37.07 -44.56
N SER A 436 13.61 37.32 -43.26
CA SER A 436 12.47 37.46 -42.35
C SER A 436 11.73 38.78 -42.56
N LEU A 437 10.43 38.71 -42.31
CA LEU A 437 9.59 39.89 -42.18
C LEU A 437 9.99 40.66 -40.93
N VAL A 438 9.84 41.98 -41.00
CA VAL A 438 10.02 42.88 -39.84
C VAL A 438 9.08 42.40 -38.73
N CYS A 439 9.65 42.12 -37.55
CA CYS A 439 8.92 41.63 -36.37
C CYS A 439 8.02 40.42 -36.65
N SER A 440 8.47 39.51 -37.53
CA SER A 440 7.74 38.31 -37.97
C SER A 440 6.33 38.58 -38.53
N GLY A 441 6.00 39.84 -38.84
CA GLY A 441 4.66 40.28 -39.22
C GLY A 441 3.64 40.30 -38.07
N LEU A 442 4.06 40.09 -36.82
CA LEU A 442 3.21 40.03 -35.62
C LEU A 442 3.49 41.17 -34.64
N GLY A 443 4.13 42.24 -35.12
CA GLY A 443 4.49 43.40 -34.33
C GLY A 443 4.93 44.57 -35.20
N ASP A 444 5.02 45.73 -34.57
CA ASP A 444 5.48 46.96 -35.22
C ASP A 444 6.92 47.25 -34.80
N CYS A 445 7.79 47.57 -35.76
CA CYS A 445 9.16 47.98 -35.47
C CYS A 445 9.18 49.46 -35.10
N ILE A 446 9.47 49.74 -33.84
CA ILE A 446 9.55 51.09 -33.30
C ILE A 446 10.95 51.26 -32.72
N CYS A 447 11.73 52.17 -33.30
CA CYS A 447 13.08 52.50 -32.83
C CYS A 447 14.04 51.28 -32.77
N GLY A 448 13.98 50.39 -33.77
CA GLY A 448 14.86 49.22 -33.84
C GLY A 448 14.52 48.08 -32.88
N GLN A 449 13.36 48.16 -32.22
CA GLN A 449 12.80 47.08 -31.41
C GLN A 449 11.39 46.72 -31.89
N CYS A 450 11.03 45.45 -31.73
CA CYS A 450 9.70 44.97 -32.08
C CYS A 450 8.73 45.10 -30.91
N VAL A 451 7.61 45.77 -31.14
CA VAL A 451 6.47 45.82 -30.23
C VAL A 451 5.42 44.84 -30.75
N CYS A 452 5.25 43.72 -30.06
CA CYS A 452 4.35 42.65 -30.51
C CYS A 452 2.88 43.05 -30.36
N HIS A 453 2.07 42.67 -31.35
CA HIS A 453 0.64 42.92 -31.34
C HIS A 453 -0.03 42.13 -30.21
N THR A 454 -1.01 42.76 -29.57
CA THR A 454 -1.91 42.08 -28.62
C THR A 454 -2.95 41.28 -29.41
N SER A 455 -3.17 40.02 -29.05
CA SER A 455 -4.16 39.18 -29.71
C SER A 455 -5.53 39.29 -29.05
N ASP A 456 -6.60 39.23 -29.85
CA ASP A 456 -7.99 39.15 -29.37
C ASP A 456 -8.35 37.77 -28.81
N VAL A 457 -7.49 36.76 -29.00
CA VAL A 457 -7.71 35.41 -28.48
C VAL A 457 -7.39 35.39 -26.97
N PRO A 458 -8.30 34.91 -26.10
CA PRO A 458 -8.06 34.85 -24.67
C PRO A 458 -6.77 34.10 -24.34
N ASN A 459 -5.95 34.70 -23.47
CA ASN A 459 -4.66 34.16 -23.00
C ASN A 459 -3.59 33.96 -24.08
N LYS A 460 -3.80 34.35 -25.33
CA LYS A 460 -2.74 34.32 -26.35
C LYS A 460 -1.81 35.51 -26.20
N GLN A 461 -0.54 35.24 -25.97
CA GLN A 461 0.52 36.25 -25.90
C GLN A 461 1.55 35.99 -26.97
N ILE A 462 1.88 37.04 -27.73
CA ILE A 462 2.96 37.05 -28.71
C ILE A 462 4.13 37.79 -28.07
N TYR A 463 5.32 37.19 -28.15
CA TYR A 463 6.53 37.72 -27.53
C TYR A 463 7.77 37.29 -28.32
N GLY A 464 8.94 37.69 -27.83
CA GLY A 464 10.22 37.44 -28.51
C GLY A 464 10.79 38.70 -29.14
N ARG A 465 12.08 38.67 -29.46
CA ARG A 465 12.81 39.85 -29.98
C ARG A 465 12.21 40.35 -31.29
N TYR A 466 11.71 39.43 -32.09
CA TYR A 466 11.13 39.65 -33.40
C TYR A 466 9.66 39.23 -33.41
N CYS A 467 9.01 39.14 -32.25
CA CYS A 467 7.62 38.66 -32.12
C CYS A 467 7.39 37.28 -32.76
N GLU A 468 8.41 36.42 -32.69
CA GLU A 468 8.44 35.11 -33.33
C GLU A 468 7.85 34.00 -32.46
N CYS A 469 7.57 34.27 -31.19
CA CYS A 469 7.11 33.29 -30.22
C CYS A 469 5.67 33.58 -29.78
N ASP A 470 4.94 32.51 -29.45
CA ASP A 470 3.67 32.59 -28.76
C ASP A 470 3.52 31.44 -27.75
N ASN A 471 2.48 31.53 -26.93
CA ASN A 471 2.17 30.58 -25.85
C ASN A 471 1.02 29.61 -26.19
N VAL A 472 0.61 29.49 -27.46
CA VAL A 472 -0.51 28.62 -27.88
C VAL A 472 -0.12 27.58 -28.93
N ASN A 473 0.96 27.80 -29.67
CA ASN A 473 1.47 26.94 -30.73
C ASN A 473 2.48 25.91 -30.20
N CYS A 474 2.07 25.09 -29.23
CA CYS A 474 2.82 23.90 -28.81
C CYS A 474 2.01 22.62 -29.05
N GLU A 475 2.67 21.47 -28.92
CA GLU A 475 2.01 20.17 -29.00
C GLU A 475 0.86 20.06 -27.98
N ARG A 476 -0.19 19.32 -28.36
CA ARG A 476 -1.39 19.14 -27.55
C ARG A 476 -1.47 17.72 -27.02
N TYR A 477 -1.82 17.60 -25.75
CA TYR A 477 -2.18 16.36 -25.09
C TYR A 477 -3.57 16.51 -24.49
N ASP A 478 -4.44 15.52 -24.70
CA ASP A 478 -5.84 15.56 -24.28
C ASP A 478 -6.58 16.84 -24.73
N SER A 479 -6.34 17.19 -26.01
CA SER A 479 -6.84 18.41 -26.68
C SER A 479 -6.39 19.76 -26.07
N GLN A 480 -5.56 19.75 -25.01
CA GLN A 480 -5.02 20.94 -24.36
C GLN A 480 -3.55 21.15 -24.73
N VAL A 481 -3.15 22.41 -24.92
CA VAL A 481 -1.75 22.78 -25.20
C VAL A 481 -0.89 22.38 -24.00
N CYS A 482 0.16 21.59 -24.23
CA CYS A 482 1.05 21.04 -23.18
C CYS A 482 0.33 20.28 -22.05
N GLY A 483 -0.81 19.64 -22.36
CA GLY A 483 -1.63 18.94 -21.36
C GLY A 483 -2.38 19.87 -20.39
N GLY A 484 -2.43 21.17 -20.69
CA GLY A 484 -3.08 22.18 -19.89
C GLY A 484 -2.19 22.73 -18.76
N PRO A 485 -2.64 23.80 -18.07
CA PRO A 485 -1.84 24.53 -17.09
C PRO A 485 -1.44 23.70 -15.86
N LYS A 486 -2.10 22.56 -15.64
CA LYS A 486 -1.78 21.62 -14.54
C LYS A 486 -0.59 20.70 -14.85
N ARG A 487 -0.24 20.55 -16.14
CA ARG A 487 0.81 19.63 -16.60
C ARG A 487 2.02 20.38 -17.16
N GLY A 488 1.79 21.47 -17.87
CA GLY A 488 2.86 22.22 -18.50
C GLY A 488 2.40 23.54 -19.11
N LEU A 489 3.39 24.36 -19.43
CA LEU A 489 3.18 25.66 -20.07
C LEU A 489 3.89 25.68 -21.42
N CYS A 490 3.26 26.33 -22.39
CA CYS A 490 3.79 26.46 -23.75
C CYS A 490 4.72 27.66 -23.86
N PHE A 491 5.92 27.41 -24.36
CA PHE A 491 6.92 28.44 -24.62
C PHE A 491 7.54 28.25 -26.00
N CYS A 492 7.11 29.09 -26.96
CA CYS A 492 7.72 29.20 -28.28
C CYS A 492 7.90 27.85 -28.99
N GLY A 493 6.82 27.06 -29.08
CA GLY A 493 6.83 25.76 -29.74
C GLY A 493 7.25 24.57 -28.87
N LYS A 494 7.75 24.79 -27.64
CA LYS A 494 8.12 23.73 -26.71
C LYS A 494 7.29 23.78 -25.43
N CYS A 495 6.91 22.60 -24.93
CA CYS A 495 6.25 22.49 -23.64
C CYS A 495 7.28 22.40 -22.52
N ARG A 496 7.19 23.31 -21.54
CA ARG A 496 7.90 23.19 -20.28
C ARG A 496 6.96 22.50 -19.29
N CYS A 497 7.26 21.25 -18.98
CA CYS A 497 6.47 20.45 -18.08
C CYS A 497 6.69 20.89 -16.64
N LEU A 498 5.61 20.89 -15.88
CA LEU A 498 5.66 21.05 -14.44
C LEU A 498 6.26 19.78 -13.83
N GLU A 499 6.92 19.95 -12.69
CA GLU A 499 7.54 18.86 -11.96
C GLU A 499 6.54 17.71 -11.70
N GLY A 500 6.96 16.49 -12.02
CA GLY A 500 6.12 15.30 -12.01
C GLY A 500 5.53 14.92 -13.38
N TYR A 501 5.76 15.74 -14.40
CA TYR A 501 5.42 15.45 -15.80
C TYR A 501 6.63 15.56 -16.72
N ASP A 502 6.63 14.75 -17.77
CA ASP A 502 7.68 14.68 -18.78
C ASP A 502 7.07 14.43 -20.18
N GLY A 503 7.91 14.52 -21.21
CA GLY A 503 7.54 14.33 -22.62
C GLY A 503 7.30 15.63 -23.37
N SER A 504 7.23 15.54 -24.70
CA SER A 504 7.13 16.69 -25.62
C SER A 504 5.88 17.56 -25.42
N SER A 505 4.82 17.00 -24.86
CA SER A 505 3.54 17.65 -24.57
C SER A 505 3.10 17.48 -23.11
N CYS A 506 4.02 17.11 -22.22
CA CYS A 506 3.76 16.82 -20.80
C CYS A 506 2.73 15.70 -20.59
N GLN A 507 2.72 14.76 -21.53
CA GLN A 507 1.84 13.60 -21.54
C GLN A 507 2.20 12.57 -20.48
N CYS A 508 3.49 12.46 -20.15
CA CYS A 508 4.05 11.40 -19.33
C CYS A 508 4.07 11.84 -17.87
N GLN A 509 3.61 11.00 -16.94
CA GLN A 509 3.83 11.26 -15.52
C GLN A 509 5.18 10.66 -15.12
N SER A 510 6.00 11.43 -14.40
CA SER A 510 7.36 11.02 -14.01
C SER A 510 7.40 10.03 -12.85
N THR A 511 6.29 9.89 -12.11
CA THR A 511 6.19 8.91 -11.02
C THR A 511 6.14 7.48 -11.57
N THR A 512 6.71 6.54 -10.83
CA THR A 512 6.65 5.10 -11.12
C THR A 512 5.73 4.35 -10.15
N GLU A 513 5.06 5.04 -9.22
CA GLU A 513 4.22 4.43 -8.18
C GLU A 513 3.11 3.53 -8.73
N GLY A 514 2.49 3.92 -9.85
CA GLY A 514 1.47 3.14 -10.55
C GLY A 514 2.00 1.87 -11.22
N CYS A 515 3.33 1.77 -11.37
CA CYS A 515 4.00 0.57 -11.86
C CYS A 515 4.48 -0.36 -10.73
N LEU A 516 4.42 0.07 -9.47
CA LEU A 516 4.90 -0.71 -8.34
C LEU A 516 3.79 -1.62 -7.79
N ASN A 517 4.11 -2.89 -7.54
CA ASN A 517 3.23 -3.79 -6.82
C ASN A 517 3.30 -3.53 -5.28
N GLN A 518 2.49 -4.26 -4.49
CA GLN A 518 2.48 -4.16 -3.01
C GLN A 518 3.87 -4.39 -2.37
N ARG A 519 4.76 -5.10 -3.06
CA ARG A 519 6.13 -5.40 -2.61
C ARG A 519 7.16 -4.40 -3.14
N LYS A 520 6.70 -3.31 -3.76
CA LYS A 520 7.51 -2.26 -4.38
C LYS A 520 8.40 -2.78 -5.51
N VAL A 521 7.95 -3.82 -6.23
CA VAL A 521 8.62 -4.32 -7.43
C VAL A 521 7.96 -3.70 -8.66
N GLU A 522 8.78 -3.11 -9.53
CA GLU A 522 8.33 -2.51 -10.79
C GLU A 522 7.82 -3.60 -11.75
N CYS A 523 6.56 -3.47 -12.17
CA CYS A 523 5.89 -4.33 -13.17
C CYS A 523 6.08 -5.83 -12.89
N SER A 524 6.07 -6.21 -11.61
CA SER A 524 6.29 -7.58 -11.11
C SER A 524 7.59 -8.23 -11.62
N GLY A 525 8.58 -7.42 -12.05
CA GLY A 525 9.83 -7.87 -12.66
C GLY A 525 9.69 -8.44 -14.07
N ARG A 526 8.57 -8.18 -14.75
CA ARG A 526 8.23 -8.71 -16.09
C ARG A 526 7.84 -7.63 -17.09
N GLY A 527 8.25 -6.39 -16.84
CA GLY A 527 7.95 -5.26 -17.71
C GLY A 527 8.89 -4.09 -17.42
N ARG A 528 8.70 -3.01 -18.18
CA ARG A 528 9.37 -1.73 -17.91
C ARG A 528 8.32 -0.67 -17.67
N CYS A 529 8.51 0.17 -16.65
CA CYS A 529 7.63 1.29 -16.41
C CYS A 529 7.91 2.42 -17.40
N ARG A 530 6.88 2.87 -18.12
CA ARG A 530 6.90 4.09 -18.94
C ARG A 530 5.64 4.89 -18.69
N CYS A 531 5.81 6.17 -18.36
CA CYS A 531 4.70 7.08 -18.07
C CYS A 531 3.72 6.55 -17.02
N ASN A 532 4.27 6.00 -15.93
CA ASN A 532 3.51 5.41 -14.84
C ASN A 532 2.60 4.23 -15.26
N GLN A 533 2.92 3.57 -16.38
CA GLN A 533 2.25 2.37 -16.88
C GLN A 533 3.28 1.29 -17.24
N CYS A 534 2.94 0.03 -17.01
CA CYS A 534 3.82 -1.09 -17.31
C CYS A 534 3.72 -1.54 -18.77
N GLU A 535 4.84 -1.45 -19.48
CA GLU A 535 5.06 -2.16 -20.75
C GLU A 535 5.48 -3.60 -20.43
N CYS A 536 4.51 -4.52 -20.40
CA CYS A 536 4.74 -5.93 -20.09
C CYS A 536 5.49 -6.65 -21.21
N LEU A 537 6.41 -7.54 -20.83
CA LEU A 537 7.11 -8.43 -21.76
C LEU A 537 6.21 -9.62 -22.14
N GLU A 538 6.37 -10.12 -23.36
CA GLU A 538 5.63 -11.26 -23.91
C GLU A 538 4.10 -11.08 -23.92
N HIS A 539 3.36 -11.96 -23.24
CA HIS A 539 1.90 -11.96 -23.22
C HIS A 539 1.31 -11.62 -21.84
N TYR A 540 2.14 -11.14 -20.91
CA TYR A 540 1.68 -10.65 -19.61
C TYR A 540 0.80 -9.42 -19.79
N GLN A 541 -0.28 -9.34 -19.00
CA GLN A 541 -1.29 -8.31 -19.15
C GLN A 541 -1.06 -7.12 -18.19
N PRO A 542 -1.37 -5.89 -18.63
CA PRO A 542 -1.48 -4.73 -17.74
C PRO A 542 -2.54 -4.96 -16.65
N PRO A 543 -2.48 -4.26 -15.48
CA PRO A 543 -1.66 -3.07 -15.23
C PRO A 543 -0.25 -3.34 -14.67
N LEU A 544 0.00 -4.49 -14.03
CA LEU A 544 1.26 -4.78 -13.31
C LEU A 544 2.01 -6.03 -13.81
N CYS A 545 1.64 -6.58 -14.97
CA CYS A 545 2.29 -7.75 -15.57
C CYS A 545 2.30 -9.00 -14.67
N LEU A 546 1.20 -9.22 -13.92
CA LEU A 546 1.06 -10.34 -13.00
C LEU A 546 0.67 -11.63 -13.73
N GLU A 547 -0.35 -11.55 -14.58
CA GLU A 547 -0.95 -12.72 -15.22
C GLU A 547 -0.63 -12.79 -16.71
N CYS A 548 -0.40 -14.01 -17.18
CA CYS A 548 -0.25 -14.33 -18.59
C CYS A 548 -1.23 -15.46 -18.97
N PRO A 549 -2.47 -15.12 -19.38
CA PRO A 549 -3.50 -16.12 -19.69
C PRO A 549 -3.14 -17.06 -20.84
N THR A 550 -2.32 -16.57 -21.79
CA THR A 550 -1.90 -17.33 -22.97
C THR A 550 -0.59 -18.10 -22.77
N CYS A 551 0.07 -17.95 -21.62
CA CYS A 551 1.31 -18.67 -21.35
C CYS A 551 1.03 -20.17 -21.13
N PRO A 552 1.90 -21.06 -21.64
CA PRO A 552 1.77 -22.49 -21.40
C PRO A 552 1.88 -22.81 -19.91
N SER A 553 1.19 -23.87 -19.47
CA SER A 553 1.19 -24.27 -18.07
C SER A 553 2.59 -24.69 -17.62
N PRO A 554 3.12 -24.12 -16.51
CA PRO A 554 4.44 -24.48 -16.02
C PRO A 554 4.47 -25.84 -15.30
N CYS A 555 3.32 -26.49 -15.10
CA CYS A 555 3.21 -27.77 -14.38
C CYS A 555 4.17 -28.84 -14.94
N SER A 556 4.11 -29.12 -16.25
CA SER A 556 4.93 -30.18 -16.86
C SER A 556 6.43 -29.99 -16.68
N ASN A 557 6.89 -28.73 -16.62
CA ASN A 557 8.31 -28.41 -16.49
C ASN A 557 8.82 -28.54 -15.06
N HIS A 558 7.94 -28.49 -14.06
CA HIS A 558 8.30 -28.52 -12.64
C HIS A 558 7.96 -29.84 -11.93
N SER A 559 7.35 -30.81 -12.62
CA SER A 559 7.03 -32.14 -12.06
C SER A 559 8.27 -32.87 -11.50
N SER A 560 9.37 -32.90 -12.26
CA SER A 560 10.64 -33.51 -11.82
C SER A 560 11.26 -32.79 -10.62
N CYS A 561 11.04 -31.49 -10.49
CA CYS A 561 11.50 -30.72 -9.33
C CYS A 561 10.60 -30.94 -8.11
N ALA A 562 9.29 -31.10 -8.31
CA ALA A 562 8.35 -31.42 -7.25
C ALA A 562 8.68 -32.79 -6.62
N GLU A 563 8.96 -33.78 -7.46
CA GLU A 563 9.39 -35.12 -7.02
C GLU A 563 10.66 -35.06 -6.17
N CYS A 564 11.64 -34.30 -6.68
CA CYS A 564 12.96 -34.19 -6.07
C CYS A 564 12.93 -33.45 -4.73
N LEU A 565 12.23 -32.30 -4.65
CA LEU A 565 12.22 -31.45 -3.46
C LEU A 565 11.47 -32.08 -2.27
N ARG A 566 10.46 -32.94 -2.54
CA ARG A 566 9.61 -33.49 -1.48
C ARG A 566 9.89 -34.96 -1.15
N PHE A 567 10.18 -35.78 -2.17
CA PHE A 567 10.30 -37.22 -2.01
C PHE A 567 11.73 -37.73 -2.16
N ASP A 568 12.71 -36.84 -2.40
CA ASP A 568 14.12 -37.18 -2.66
C ASP A 568 14.27 -38.27 -3.74
N LYS A 569 13.46 -38.18 -4.79
CA LYS A 569 13.37 -39.19 -5.88
C LYS A 569 13.37 -38.53 -7.26
N GLY A 570 13.38 -39.38 -8.29
CA GLY A 570 13.25 -38.98 -9.68
C GLY A 570 14.57 -38.56 -10.33
N PRO A 571 14.51 -37.96 -11.53
CA PRO A 571 15.70 -37.71 -12.35
C PRO A 571 16.67 -36.66 -11.76
N PHE A 572 16.22 -35.87 -10.78
CA PHE A 572 17.01 -34.80 -10.16
C PHE A 572 17.51 -35.12 -8.73
N GLU A 573 17.30 -36.33 -8.22
CA GLU A 573 17.68 -36.77 -6.86
C GLU A 573 19.07 -36.25 -6.41
N LYS A 574 20.09 -36.36 -7.27
CA LYS A 574 21.48 -35.98 -6.93
C LYS A 574 21.82 -34.50 -7.13
N ASN A 575 21.05 -33.79 -7.96
CA ASN A 575 21.34 -32.41 -8.40
C ASN A 575 20.15 -31.45 -8.18
N CYS A 576 19.31 -31.75 -7.19
CA CYS A 576 18.05 -31.06 -6.92
C CYS A 576 18.22 -29.54 -6.82
N SER A 577 19.12 -29.10 -5.95
CA SER A 577 19.32 -27.69 -5.61
C SER A 577 19.83 -26.87 -6.80
N ALA A 578 20.62 -27.49 -7.68
CA ALA A 578 21.17 -26.82 -8.86
C ALA A 578 20.16 -26.70 -10.01
N LYS A 579 19.29 -27.71 -10.20
CA LYS A 579 18.28 -27.72 -11.27
C LYS A 579 16.97 -27.03 -10.89
N CYS A 580 16.65 -26.98 -9.60
CA CYS A 580 15.40 -26.44 -9.07
C CYS A 580 15.62 -25.16 -8.24
N GLY A 581 16.75 -24.44 -8.45
CA GLY A 581 17.12 -23.27 -7.66
C GLY A 581 16.18 -22.06 -7.81
N ASN A 582 15.32 -22.06 -8.81
CA ASN A 582 14.24 -21.08 -9.01
C ASN A 582 12.92 -21.46 -8.32
N LEU A 583 12.87 -22.62 -7.64
CA LEU A 583 11.74 -23.08 -6.85
C LEU A 583 12.06 -23.05 -5.35
N ARG A 584 11.11 -22.55 -4.55
CA ARG A 584 11.17 -22.61 -3.09
C ARG A 584 10.05 -23.52 -2.57
N LEU A 585 10.42 -24.55 -1.81
CA LEU A 585 9.46 -25.46 -1.19
C LEU A 585 8.74 -24.77 -0.01
N LEU A 586 7.41 -24.88 0.02
CA LEU A 586 6.54 -24.43 1.11
C LEU A 586 5.99 -25.62 1.90
N GLU A 587 5.69 -25.42 3.18
CA GLU A 587 5.06 -26.42 4.05
C GLU A 587 3.53 -26.42 3.97
N VAL A 588 2.93 -25.33 3.50
CA VAL A 588 1.48 -25.12 3.42
C VAL A 588 1.13 -24.59 2.02
N PRO A 589 0.00 -25.01 1.42
CA PRO A 589 -0.41 -24.53 0.11
C PRO A 589 -0.71 -23.03 0.11
N ALA A 590 -0.24 -22.33 -0.91
CA ALA A 590 -0.58 -20.94 -1.14
C ALA A 590 -2.04 -20.81 -1.61
N GLN A 591 -2.79 -19.86 -1.02
CA GLN A 591 -4.21 -19.60 -1.29
C GLN A 591 -4.49 -19.29 -2.78
N ASN A 592 -3.57 -18.61 -3.48
CA ASN A 592 -3.69 -18.18 -4.88
C ASN A 592 -2.76 -18.95 -5.84
N GLY A 593 -2.37 -20.18 -5.48
CA GLY A 593 -1.51 -21.00 -6.32
C GLY A 593 -2.28 -21.81 -7.37
N ARG A 594 -1.62 -22.11 -8.50
CA ARG A 594 -2.15 -23.01 -9.52
C ARG A 594 -1.90 -24.46 -9.12
N THR A 595 -2.97 -25.23 -8.95
CA THR A 595 -2.86 -26.67 -8.68
C THR A 595 -2.51 -27.44 -9.96
N CYS A 596 -1.50 -28.28 -9.85
CA CYS A 596 -0.99 -29.16 -10.89
C CYS A 596 -1.09 -30.61 -10.40
N LYS A 597 -1.43 -31.53 -11.30
CA LYS A 597 -1.44 -32.97 -11.03
C LYS A 597 -0.72 -33.68 -12.16
N GLU A 598 0.44 -34.25 -11.85
CA GLU A 598 1.33 -34.90 -12.82
C GLU A 598 1.76 -36.28 -12.32
N ARG A 599 2.34 -37.09 -13.20
CA ARG A 599 2.89 -38.40 -12.83
C ARG A 599 4.37 -38.29 -12.42
N ASP A 600 4.73 -39.00 -11.36
CA ASP A 600 6.11 -39.17 -10.90
C ASP A 600 6.87 -40.21 -11.74
N SER A 601 8.16 -40.39 -11.45
CA SER A 601 9.00 -41.35 -12.17
C SER A 601 8.58 -42.82 -11.96
N GLU A 602 7.80 -43.11 -10.91
CA GLU A 602 7.26 -44.44 -10.58
C GLU A 602 5.84 -44.65 -11.16
N GLY A 603 5.28 -43.64 -11.84
CA GLY A 603 3.95 -43.70 -12.46
C GLY A 603 2.78 -43.37 -11.51
N CYS A 604 3.05 -42.94 -10.28
CA CYS A 604 2.05 -42.46 -9.33
C CYS A 604 1.67 -41.01 -9.61
N TRP A 605 0.43 -40.62 -9.30
CA TRP A 605 0.03 -39.22 -9.41
C TRP A 605 0.48 -38.43 -8.19
N MET A 606 1.21 -37.33 -8.44
CA MET A 606 1.56 -36.32 -7.45
C MET A 606 0.72 -35.06 -7.69
N THR A 607 0.25 -34.46 -6.61
CA THR A 607 -0.44 -33.17 -6.65
C THR A 607 0.44 -32.12 -6.00
N TYR A 608 0.63 -31.00 -6.67
CA TYR A 608 1.40 -29.87 -6.15
C TYR A 608 0.80 -28.55 -6.61
N THR A 609 1.05 -27.50 -5.85
CA THR A 609 0.55 -26.16 -6.11
C THR A 609 1.73 -25.23 -6.38
N LEU A 610 1.69 -24.54 -7.52
CA LEU A 610 2.71 -23.56 -7.93
C LEU A 610 2.20 -22.14 -7.72
N TRP A 611 3.00 -21.31 -7.07
CA TRP A 611 2.70 -19.90 -6.87
C TRP A 611 3.82 -19.02 -7.45
N GLN A 612 3.51 -18.28 -8.51
CA GLN A 612 4.52 -17.50 -9.23
C GLN A 612 4.93 -16.26 -8.42
N GLN A 613 6.23 -16.09 -8.18
CA GLN A 613 6.82 -14.94 -7.49
C GLN A 613 7.21 -13.84 -8.47
N ASP A 614 7.40 -12.63 -7.94
CA ASP A 614 7.97 -11.50 -8.67
C ASP A 614 9.34 -11.86 -9.28
N GLY A 615 9.57 -11.42 -10.52
CA GLY A 615 10.76 -11.72 -11.31
C GLY A 615 10.59 -12.91 -12.27
N TRP A 616 11.58 -13.11 -13.15
CA TRP A 616 11.50 -14.09 -14.24
C TRP A 616 11.58 -15.53 -13.73
N GLU A 617 10.61 -16.38 -14.13
CA GLU A 617 10.57 -17.83 -13.87
C GLU A 617 10.85 -18.27 -12.42
N ARG A 618 10.42 -17.49 -11.42
CA ARG A 618 10.50 -17.85 -10.00
C ARG A 618 9.15 -18.32 -9.47
N TYR A 619 9.17 -19.43 -8.74
CA TYR A 619 7.95 -20.06 -8.21
C TYR A 619 8.16 -20.55 -6.78
N ASP A 620 7.14 -20.41 -5.95
CA ASP A 620 7.03 -21.17 -4.71
C ASP A 620 6.20 -22.43 -5.00
N ILE A 621 6.61 -23.57 -4.47
CA ILE A 621 5.97 -24.86 -4.71
C ILE A 621 5.56 -25.53 -3.40
N TYR A 622 4.33 -26.01 -3.32
CA TYR A 622 3.86 -26.89 -2.27
C TYR A 622 3.52 -28.25 -2.87
N VAL A 623 4.06 -29.34 -2.32
CA VAL A 623 3.82 -30.71 -2.82
C VAL A 623 3.09 -31.50 -1.74
N ASP A 624 1.97 -32.11 -2.11
CA ASP A 624 1.20 -32.97 -1.21
C ASP A 624 2.05 -34.18 -0.79
N GLU A 625 1.97 -34.57 0.48
CA GLU A 625 2.68 -35.75 0.99
C GLU A 625 2.11 -37.06 0.41
N SER A 626 0.83 -37.06 0.06
CA SER A 626 0.14 -38.24 -0.42
C SER A 626 0.31 -38.41 -1.94
N ARG A 627 0.76 -39.60 -2.36
CA ARG A 627 0.83 -40.01 -3.77
C ARG A 627 -0.28 -41.01 -4.08
N GLU A 628 -1.01 -40.79 -5.15
CA GLU A 628 -2.03 -41.73 -5.62
C GLU A 628 -1.39 -42.76 -6.55
N CYS A 629 -0.97 -43.90 -5.97
CA CYS A 629 -0.48 -45.05 -6.71
C CYS A 629 -1.60 -46.09 -6.86
N VAL A 630 -1.83 -46.58 -8.08
CA VAL A 630 -2.75 -47.71 -8.30
C VAL A 630 -2.10 -48.96 -7.70
N LYS A 631 -2.68 -49.50 -6.61
CA LYS A 631 -2.26 -50.80 -6.07
C LYS A 631 -2.60 -51.87 -7.11
N GLY A 632 -1.62 -52.67 -7.52
CA GLY A 632 -1.84 -53.80 -8.43
C GLY A 632 -2.87 -54.80 -7.88
N PRO A 633 -3.47 -55.66 -8.73
CA PRO A 633 -4.46 -56.63 -8.29
C PRO A 633 -3.86 -57.58 -7.25
N ASP A 634 -4.61 -57.83 -6.17
CA ASP A 634 -4.19 -58.74 -5.10
C ASP A 634 -4.25 -60.19 -5.60
N ILE A 635 -3.11 -60.67 -6.10
CA ILE A 635 -2.95 -62.03 -6.63
C ILE A 635 -3.30 -63.07 -5.55
N ALA A 636 -3.04 -62.79 -4.27
CA ALA A 636 -3.33 -63.73 -3.18
C ALA A 636 -4.85 -63.87 -2.95
N ALA A 637 -5.60 -62.77 -3.02
CA ALA A 637 -7.07 -62.81 -2.91
C ALA A 637 -7.72 -63.53 -4.10
N ILE A 638 -7.22 -63.31 -5.32
CA ILE A 638 -7.73 -63.97 -6.54
C ILE A 638 -7.44 -65.48 -6.50
N VAL A 639 -6.20 -65.87 -6.16
CA VAL A 639 -5.80 -67.29 -6.07
C VAL A 639 -6.53 -67.98 -4.90
N GLY A 640 -6.62 -67.33 -3.74
CA GLY A 640 -7.34 -67.86 -2.59
C GLY A 640 -8.83 -68.06 -2.86
N GLY A 641 -9.49 -67.08 -3.49
CA GLY A 641 -10.91 -67.16 -3.84
C GLY A 641 -11.22 -68.25 -4.87
N THR A 642 -10.37 -68.41 -5.89
CA THR A 642 -10.55 -69.45 -6.91
C THR A 642 -10.34 -70.86 -6.35
N VAL A 643 -9.31 -71.08 -5.52
CA VAL A 643 -9.07 -72.38 -4.88
C VAL A 643 -10.21 -72.73 -3.91
N ALA A 644 -10.66 -71.79 -3.08
CA ALA A 644 -11.78 -72.02 -2.16
C ALA A 644 -13.08 -72.36 -2.89
N GLY A 645 -13.36 -71.69 -4.02
CA GLY A 645 -14.53 -71.96 -4.86
C GLY A 645 -14.53 -73.38 -5.44
N ILE A 646 -13.38 -73.85 -5.96
CA ILE A 646 -13.25 -75.21 -6.49
C ILE A 646 -13.49 -76.26 -5.39
N VAL A 647 -12.92 -76.05 -4.20
CA VAL A 647 -13.11 -76.96 -3.06
C VAL A 647 -14.57 -77.00 -2.61
N LEU A 648 -15.24 -75.85 -2.53
CA LEU A 648 -16.66 -75.77 -2.17
C LEU A 648 -17.56 -76.51 -3.16
N ILE A 649 -17.33 -76.34 -4.46
CA ILE A 649 -18.09 -77.07 -5.50
C ILE A 649 -17.88 -78.58 -5.35
N GLY A 650 -16.64 -79.03 -5.11
CA GLY A 650 -16.33 -80.44 -4.87
C GLY A 650 -17.07 -81.01 -3.66
N VAL A 651 -17.08 -80.30 -2.53
CA VAL A 651 -17.82 -80.71 -1.32
C VAL A 651 -19.32 -80.75 -1.58
N LEU A 652 -19.87 -79.78 -2.31
CA LEU A 652 -21.29 -79.69 -2.62
C LEU A 652 -21.74 -80.87 -3.50
N LEU A 653 -20.94 -81.25 -4.49
CA LEU A 653 -21.18 -82.44 -5.31
C LEU A 653 -21.14 -83.73 -4.48
N LEU A 654 -20.20 -83.86 -3.54
CA LEU A 654 -20.13 -85.00 -2.62
C LEU A 654 -21.35 -85.06 -1.69
N VAL A 655 -21.83 -83.93 -1.19
CA VAL A 655 -23.05 -83.85 -0.36
C VAL A 655 -24.28 -84.24 -1.17
N ILE A 656 -24.42 -83.75 -2.41
CA ILE A 656 -25.50 -84.14 -3.32
C ILE A 656 -25.45 -85.63 -3.61
N TRP A 657 -24.27 -86.18 -3.91
CA TRP A 657 -24.11 -87.62 -4.15
C TRP A 657 -24.48 -88.44 -2.92
N LYS A 658 -24.03 -88.04 -1.72
CA LYS A 658 -24.38 -88.67 -0.44
C LYS A 658 -25.89 -88.60 -0.16
N ALA A 659 -26.53 -87.48 -0.48
CA ALA A 659 -27.97 -87.31 -0.31
C ALA A 659 -28.78 -88.18 -1.29
N LEU A 660 -28.37 -88.24 -2.56
CA LEU A 660 -29.02 -89.07 -3.59
C LEU A 660 -28.88 -90.56 -3.30
N THR A 661 -27.69 -91.00 -2.90
CA THR A 661 -27.44 -92.40 -2.49
C THR A 661 -28.25 -92.76 -1.25
N HIS A 662 -28.27 -91.91 -0.22
CA HIS A 662 -29.10 -92.13 0.97
C HIS A 662 -30.61 -92.16 0.66
N LEU A 663 -31.09 -91.33 -0.26
CA LEU A 663 -32.49 -91.37 -0.72
C LEU A 663 -32.82 -92.63 -1.52
N SER A 664 -31.88 -93.12 -2.33
CA SER A 664 -32.00 -94.38 -3.05
C SER A 664 -32.04 -95.56 -2.07
N ASP A 665 -31.10 -95.60 -1.12
CA ASP A 665 -31.03 -96.63 -0.08
C ASP A 665 -32.29 -96.63 0.79
N LEU A 666 -32.82 -95.46 1.16
CA LEU A 666 -34.10 -95.36 1.88
C LEU A 666 -35.29 -95.86 1.05
N ARG A 667 -35.29 -95.64 -0.27
CA ARG A 667 -36.33 -96.19 -1.16
C ARG A 667 -36.20 -97.70 -1.27
N GLU A 668 -35.00 -98.23 -1.45
CA GLU A 668 -34.76 -99.66 -1.50
C GLU A 668 -35.05 -100.34 -0.16
N TYR A 669 -34.68 -99.73 0.96
CA TYR A 669 -35.01 -100.23 2.30
C TYR A 669 -36.53 -100.30 2.51
N LYS A 670 -37.28 -99.26 2.12
CA LYS A 670 -38.74 -99.27 2.17
C LYS A 670 -39.36 -100.30 1.20
N ARG A 671 -38.71 -100.57 0.07
CA ARG A 671 -39.13 -101.63 -0.88
C ARG A 671 -38.89 -103.01 -0.28
N PHE A 672 -37.73 -103.22 0.34
CA PHE A 672 -37.35 -104.44 1.04
C PHE A 672 -38.26 -104.73 2.24
N GLU A 673 -38.61 -103.73 3.07
CA GLU A 673 -39.60 -103.92 4.14
C GLU A 673 -40.99 -104.30 3.62
N LYS A 674 -41.44 -103.69 2.51
CA LYS A 674 -42.71 -104.05 1.86
C LYS A 674 -42.69 -105.47 1.28
N GLU A 675 -41.56 -105.93 0.76
CA GLU A 675 -41.37 -107.30 0.27
C GLU A 675 -41.28 -108.30 1.43
N LYS A 676 -40.59 -107.95 2.52
CA LYS A 676 -40.53 -108.73 3.77
C LYS A 676 -41.90 -108.91 4.43
N LEU A 677 -42.76 -107.89 4.42
CA LEU A 677 -44.13 -107.98 4.92
C LEU A 677 -45.05 -108.81 3.99
N LYS A 678 -44.72 -108.93 2.70
CA LYS A 678 -45.44 -109.79 1.73
C LYS A 678 -44.97 -111.24 1.72
N SER A 679 -43.83 -111.56 2.34
CA SER A 679 -43.28 -112.92 2.41
C SER A 679 -43.47 -113.54 3.81
N GLN A 680 -44.71 -113.58 4.32
CA GLN A 680 -45.06 -114.65 5.26
C GLN A 680 -45.26 -115.95 4.48
N TRP A 681 -44.27 -116.82 4.53
CA TRP A 681 -44.37 -118.20 4.06
C TRP A 681 -45.25 -119.02 5.01
N ASN A 682 -46.37 -119.53 4.50
CA ASN A 682 -47.09 -120.67 5.08
C ASN A 682 -46.22 -121.92 4.92
N ASN A 683 -45.62 -122.41 6.00
CA ASN A 683 -45.05 -123.74 6.06
C ASN A 683 -46.11 -124.73 6.55
N ASP A 684 -46.87 -125.31 5.62
CA ASP A 684 -47.54 -126.59 5.88
C ASP A 684 -47.33 -127.51 4.67
N ASN A 685 -46.50 -128.53 4.89
CA ASN A 685 -46.23 -129.64 3.98
C ASN A 685 -47.42 -130.63 4.03
N PRO A 686 -48.20 -130.79 2.96
CA PRO A 686 -49.48 -131.51 2.98
C PRO A 686 -49.38 -133.06 3.05
N LEU A 687 -48.22 -133.63 3.41
CA LEU A 687 -48.03 -135.09 3.51
C LEU A 687 -47.46 -135.59 4.84
N PHE A 688 -47.27 -134.73 5.85
CA PHE A 688 -46.74 -135.15 7.15
C PHE A 688 -47.83 -135.14 8.25
N LYS A 689 -48.25 -136.33 8.70
CA LYS A 689 -49.10 -136.52 9.89
C LYS A 689 -48.28 -137.14 11.02
N SER A 690 -47.94 -136.37 12.06
CA SER A 690 -47.48 -136.95 13.32
C SER A 690 -48.68 -137.20 14.24
N ALA A 691 -48.95 -138.48 14.48
CA ALA A 691 -49.94 -138.95 15.45
C ALA A 691 -49.23 -139.29 16.75
N THR A 692 -49.04 -138.31 17.64
CA THR A 692 -48.69 -138.61 19.05
C THR A 692 -49.20 -137.52 19.97
N THR A 693 -50.20 -137.88 20.78
CA THR A 693 -50.68 -137.14 21.95
C THR A 693 -49.91 -137.58 23.18
N THR A 694 -49.33 -136.64 23.92
CA THR A 694 -48.57 -136.93 25.15
C THR A 694 -49.07 -136.05 26.29
N VAL A 695 -49.88 -136.61 27.20
CA VAL A 695 -50.06 -136.09 28.56
C VAL A 695 -50.10 -137.26 29.56
N MET A 696 -49.52 -136.99 30.72
CA MET A 696 -48.79 -137.87 31.62
C MET A 696 -49.66 -138.78 32.52
N ASN A 697 -49.11 -139.96 32.83
CA ASN A 697 -49.65 -140.92 33.80
C ASN A 697 -49.28 -140.56 35.26
N PRO A 698 -50.24 -140.32 36.17
CA PRO A 698 -49.97 -140.03 37.58
C PRO A 698 -50.31 -141.22 38.49
N LYS A 699 -49.43 -142.23 38.58
CA LYS A 699 -49.23 -143.20 39.70
C LYS A 699 -48.51 -144.46 39.16
N PHE A 700 -47.25 -144.70 39.60
CA PHE A 700 -46.47 -145.94 39.40
C PHE A 700 -46.08 -146.26 37.93
N ALA A 701 -44.94 -146.86 37.60
CA ALA A 701 -44.12 -147.87 38.28
C ALA A 701 -42.61 -147.60 37.98
N GLU A 702 -41.79 -147.41 39.01
CA GLU A 702 -40.84 -148.37 39.62
C GLU A 702 -39.45 -148.45 38.95
N SER A 703 -38.45 -148.30 39.82
CA SER A 703 -36.98 -148.48 39.69
C SER A 703 -36.18 -147.56 38.78
#